data_AF-A0A0F3MNZ2-F1
#
_entry.id   AF-A0A0F3MNZ2-F1
#
_cell.length_a   1.000
_cell.length_b   1.000
_cell.length_c   1.000
_cell.angle_alpha   90.00
_cell.angle_beta   90.00
_cell.angle_gamma   90.00
#
_symmetry.space_group_name_H-M   'P 1'
#
loop_
_entity.id
_entity.type
_entity.pdbx_description
1 polymer ?
#
loop_
_entity_poly.entity_id
_entity_poly.type
_entity_poly.pdbx_seq_one_letter_code
_entity_poly.pdbx_strand_id
1 'polypeptide(L)'
;MNQQNISFLKIFIKIILFCSIISYSMAECIDADDFGFPIVTVSSRYNAKQLIGQKDHQVAPWVDSKLLVNGKPIVIMVKHWNYHDYDNDISNLSAWSAWYGTTKNKHTLASITKRFPECKFHNNKTFPDSADDNDDVPVINPPCLFKHGIGLYALIAKPGVNPNANVNSQSYGIHNKTINFHVGQNYLSSLNATEDAGFFDTTPDGNIVKTGGYFYKYQPQESEQYTSGKLYFKILDRFYDDNNGQYKIIIKSGVGDEKDDPSQFLINLVKEMLFGNQKNQNKNGIIQNLFTNILNNPSYKLVVNLTLILFIAFSGLAFLIGNINMTAHELVIRTVKILVISILLNSAAAWNFFYNYLFFIFVDGPQFIIKTINEATAIGPGSSSILGLMIAPHTLKKLFSILFVHWGGFIYIICYLILLYYILIISFRATILYLNALILVGIGIIVGPVFLCFVLFQFTKPIFENWIKQLTIYALQPVILFAGIAFVGMFIRHEIYASLGFRVCEVPFPPIANTLIKIISGDSSKKQSLLNLWFPAQVLKKTLLFNQKCANIPVPEDHIVYRNQSQWQCSDGISGNSKQLINSPDISNEEHCSAYECKANRYVELPFLDPNINKDRHRIRNFFAGNFVQWDSLLLLAACVFLLSMFNDKAIALANYISSGGDRSSASEKATTAIVSTVTPQSPTKFIPQLFNKTSQQHTSKDSNNPSSNFSSRPGINTGPKK
;
A
#
# COMPACT_ATOMS: atom_id res chain seq x y z
N MET A 1 -27.59 8.71 -29.78
CA MET A 1 -26.78 8.37 -28.59
C MET A 1 -26.18 6.98 -28.80
N ASN A 2 -24.85 6.91 -28.93
CA ASN A 2 -24.14 5.76 -29.49
C ASN A 2 -24.23 4.48 -28.64
N GLN A 3 -24.27 3.33 -29.32
CA GLN A 3 -24.21 1.98 -28.76
C GLN A 3 -23.03 1.77 -27.77
N GLN A 4 -21.93 2.49 -27.93
CA GLN A 4 -20.81 2.51 -26.98
C GLN A 4 -21.20 3.09 -25.61
N ASN A 5 -22.01 4.15 -25.55
CA ASN A 5 -22.45 4.74 -24.28
C ASN A 5 -23.43 3.83 -23.54
N ILE A 6 -24.24 3.06 -24.29
CA ILE A 6 -25.15 2.06 -23.71
C ILE A 6 -24.37 0.85 -23.20
N SER A 7 -23.32 0.43 -23.91
CA SER A 7 -22.43 -0.65 -23.45
C SER A 7 -21.67 -0.25 -22.17
N PHE A 8 -21.13 0.97 -22.15
CA PHE A 8 -20.45 1.53 -20.98
C PHE A 8 -21.40 1.65 -19.78
N LEU A 9 -22.62 2.16 -19.98
CA LEU A 9 -23.64 2.25 -18.93
C LEU A 9 -24.07 0.86 -18.40
N LYS A 10 -24.21 -0.14 -19.28
CA LYS A 10 -24.53 -1.52 -18.88
C LYS A 10 -23.40 -2.17 -18.09
N ILE A 11 -22.15 -1.96 -18.48
CA ILE A 11 -20.98 -2.44 -17.74
C ILE A 11 -20.89 -1.73 -16.39
N PHE A 12 -21.15 -0.41 -16.37
CA PHE A 12 -21.15 0.41 -15.15
C PHE A 12 -22.24 0.00 -14.16
N ILE A 13 -23.47 -0.23 -14.62
CA ILE A 13 -24.56 -0.75 -13.79
C ILE A 13 -24.20 -2.15 -13.27
N LYS A 14 -23.59 -3.01 -14.10
CA LYS A 14 -23.11 -4.32 -13.66
C LYS A 14 -21.99 -4.22 -12.62
N ILE A 15 -21.06 -3.26 -12.74
CA ILE A 15 -19.99 -3.01 -11.76
C ILE A 15 -20.58 -2.50 -10.45
N ILE A 16 -21.54 -1.55 -10.50
CA ILE A 16 -22.22 -1.07 -9.31
C ILE A 16 -22.99 -2.21 -8.64
N LEU A 17 -23.76 -3.01 -9.40
CA LEU A 17 -24.46 -4.18 -8.87
C LEU A 17 -23.48 -5.19 -8.28
N PHE A 18 -22.39 -5.50 -8.98
CA PHE A 18 -21.37 -6.47 -8.58
C PHE A 18 -20.63 -6.01 -7.31
N CYS A 19 -20.21 -4.75 -7.23
CA CYS A 19 -19.60 -4.17 -6.03
C CYS A 19 -20.57 -4.08 -4.84
N SER A 20 -21.87 -3.90 -5.10
CA SER A 20 -22.92 -3.96 -4.07
C SER A 20 -23.12 -5.39 -3.53
N ILE A 21 -22.98 -6.41 -4.39
CA ILE A 21 -23.23 -7.82 -4.07
C ILE A 21 -22.00 -8.51 -3.43
N ILE A 22 -20.77 -8.08 -3.75
CA ILE A 22 -19.54 -8.72 -3.21
C ILE A 22 -19.27 -8.40 -1.73
N SER A 23 -20.04 -7.50 -1.12
CA SER A 23 -19.77 -7.02 0.22
C SER A 23 -20.20 -7.99 1.33
N TYR A 24 -19.56 -9.16 1.41
CA TYR A 24 -19.54 -9.96 2.63
C TYR A 24 -18.69 -9.23 3.67
N SER A 25 -19.35 -8.51 4.58
CA SER A 25 -18.73 -8.02 5.82
C SER A 25 -19.26 -8.86 6.97
N MET A 26 -18.37 -9.41 7.79
CA MET A 26 -18.75 -9.91 9.11
C MET A 26 -18.84 -8.77 10.15
N ALA A 27 -18.51 -7.54 9.77
CA ALA A 27 -18.50 -6.38 10.65
C ALA A 27 -19.68 -5.45 10.35
N GLU A 28 -20.45 -5.15 11.40
CA GLU A 28 -21.64 -4.27 11.41
C GLU A 28 -21.30 -2.80 11.13
N CYS A 29 -20.09 -2.36 11.49
CA CYS A 29 -19.56 -1.03 11.20
C CYS A 29 -18.07 -1.10 10.82
N ILE A 30 -17.65 -0.15 9.98
CA ILE A 30 -16.26 0.10 9.58
C ILE A 30 -15.83 1.42 10.22
N ASP A 31 -14.74 1.37 10.99
CA ASP A 31 -14.23 2.53 11.73
C ASP A 31 -13.65 3.61 10.81
N ALA A 32 -13.46 4.82 11.35
CA ALA A 32 -13.08 5.99 10.55
C ALA A 32 -11.72 5.83 9.86
N ASP A 33 -10.76 5.22 10.56
CA ASP A 33 -9.40 4.93 10.10
C ASP A 33 -9.26 3.63 9.29
N ASP A 34 -10.30 2.80 9.21
CA ASP A 34 -10.25 1.50 8.54
C ASP A 34 -10.46 1.59 7.01
N PHE A 35 -9.36 1.48 6.28
CA PHE A 35 -9.32 1.38 4.81
C PHE A 35 -8.92 -0.03 4.31
N GLY A 36 -9.21 -1.06 5.12
CA GLY A 36 -8.89 -2.45 4.82
C GLY A 36 -7.85 -3.03 5.79
N PHE A 37 -7.99 -2.76 7.08
CA PHE A 37 -7.14 -3.39 8.09
C PHE A 37 -7.34 -4.89 8.13
N PRO A 38 -6.26 -5.68 8.27
CA PRO A 38 -6.39 -7.10 8.51
C PRO A 38 -6.92 -7.34 9.93
N ILE A 39 -7.99 -8.12 10.00
CA ILE A 39 -8.63 -8.56 11.24
C ILE A 39 -8.22 -10.01 11.51
N VAL A 40 -7.63 -10.26 12.69
CA VAL A 40 -7.21 -11.60 13.11
C VAL A 40 -8.05 -12.03 14.30
N THR A 41 -8.67 -13.21 14.21
CA THR A 41 -9.39 -13.82 15.33
C THR A 41 -8.55 -14.93 15.97
N VAL A 42 -8.23 -14.75 17.25
CA VAL A 42 -7.43 -15.69 18.03
C VAL A 42 -8.35 -16.41 19.00
N SER A 43 -8.60 -17.68 18.71
CA SER A 43 -9.37 -18.57 19.58
C SER A 43 -8.53 -18.98 20.79
N SER A 44 -9.13 -18.94 21.97
CA SER A 44 -8.49 -19.44 23.20
C SER A 44 -8.42 -20.96 23.28
N ARG A 45 -9.30 -21.65 22.55
CA ARG A 45 -9.40 -23.10 22.56
C ARG A 45 -8.72 -23.73 21.35
N TYR A 46 -7.89 -24.74 21.62
CA TYR A 46 -7.14 -25.50 20.62
C TYR A 46 -7.74 -26.90 20.43
N ASN A 47 -7.43 -27.55 19.31
CA ASN A 47 -7.80 -28.95 19.13
C ASN A 47 -6.89 -29.84 19.98
N ALA A 48 -7.42 -30.90 20.58
CA ALA A 48 -6.64 -31.80 21.44
C ALA A 48 -5.37 -32.37 20.77
N LYS A 49 -5.39 -32.58 19.45
CA LYS A 49 -4.23 -33.06 18.66
C LYS A 49 -3.10 -32.03 18.52
N GLN A 50 -3.38 -30.76 18.77
CA GLN A 50 -2.42 -29.65 18.64
C GLN A 50 -1.73 -29.33 19.97
N LEU A 51 -2.29 -29.78 21.08
CA LEU A 51 -1.77 -29.53 22.42
C LEU A 51 -0.69 -30.57 22.76
N ILE A 52 0.40 -30.10 23.37
CA ILE A 52 1.51 -30.94 23.83
C ILE A 52 1.66 -30.73 25.34
N GLY A 53 1.72 -31.80 26.13
CA GLY A 53 1.89 -31.72 27.59
C GLY A 53 0.97 -32.65 28.37
N GLN A 54 1.26 -32.82 29.66
CA GLN A 54 0.38 -33.54 30.61
C GLN A 54 -0.71 -32.60 31.12
N LYS A 55 -1.75 -33.14 31.78
CA LYS A 55 -2.92 -32.37 32.22
C LYS A 55 -2.57 -31.11 33.02
N ASP A 56 -1.48 -31.12 33.79
CA ASP A 56 -1.11 -30.02 34.69
C ASP A 56 -0.32 -28.88 34.04
N HIS A 57 0.23 -29.09 32.82
CA HIS A 57 0.96 -28.08 32.05
C HIS A 57 0.80 -28.37 30.56
N GLN A 58 -0.09 -27.62 29.91
CA GLN A 58 -0.33 -27.74 28.47
C GLN A 58 0.43 -26.65 27.71
N VAL A 59 0.96 -27.01 26.53
CA VAL A 59 1.59 -26.07 25.60
C VAL A 59 0.80 -26.06 24.31
N ALA A 60 0.30 -24.87 23.95
CA ALA A 60 -0.36 -24.63 22.69
C ALA A 60 0.58 -24.03 21.62
N PRO A 61 0.36 -24.29 20.33
CA PRO A 61 1.14 -23.68 19.26
C PRO A 61 0.75 -22.21 19.04
N TRP A 62 1.69 -21.44 18.51
CA TRP A 62 1.47 -20.09 18.00
C TRP A 62 0.59 -20.12 16.76
N VAL A 63 -0.43 -19.25 16.70
CA VAL A 63 -1.35 -19.11 15.57
C VAL A 63 -0.73 -18.16 14.54
N ASP A 64 -0.44 -18.67 13.34
CA ASP A 64 0.07 -17.87 12.21
C ASP A 64 -1.04 -16.93 11.71
N SER A 65 -0.80 -15.61 11.73
CA SER A 65 -1.76 -14.64 11.22
C SER A 65 -1.78 -14.56 9.70
N LYS A 66 -0.83 -15.20 9.01
CA LYS A 66 -0.58 -15.12 7.56
C LYS A 66 -0.22 -13.70 7.07
N LEU A 67 0.21 -12.84 7.99
CA LEU A 67 0.61 -11.47 7.68
C LEU A 67 2.13 -11.36 7.76
N LEU A 68 2.69 -10.59 6.84
CA LEU A 68 4.12 -10.31 6.79
C LEU A 68 4.38 -8.93 7.36
N VAL A 69 5.47 -8.80 8.10
CA VAL A 69 5.88 -7.54 8.69
C VAL A 69 6.68 -6.74 7.66
N ASN A 70 6.42 -5.43 7.58
CA ASN A 70 7.02 -4.54 6.57
C ASN A 70 8.12 -3.60 7.12
N GLY A 71 8.47 -3.73 8.41
CA GLY A 71 9.51 -2.90 9.05
C GLY A 71 9.04 -1.53 9.55
N LYS A 72 7.78 -1.13 9.28
CA LYS A 72 7.14 0.04 9.92
C LYS A 72 6.69 -0.31 11.36
N PRO A 73 6.49 0.66 12.26
CA PRO A 73 5.99 0.40 13.62
C PRO A 73 4.72 -0.45 13.61
N ILE A 74 4.70 -1.50 14.43
CA ILE A 74 3.55 -2.41 14.52
C ILE A 74 2.56 -1.85 15.52
N VAL A 75 1.33 -1.64 15.06
CA VAL A 75 0.25 -1.09 15.88
C VAL A 75 -0.91 -2.06 15.90
N ILE A 76 -1.17 -2.62 17.08
CA ILE A 76 -2.15 -3.66 17.31
C ILE A 76 -3.21 -3.10 18.24
N MET A 77 -4.46 -3.10 17.79
CA MET A 77 -5.61 -2.72 18.59
C MET A 77 -6.48 -3.95 18.81
N VAL A 78 -7.00 -4.12 20.02
CA VAL A 78 -7.95 -5.19 20.29
C VAL A 78 -9.36 -4.60 20.37
N LYS A 79 -10.32 -5.24 19.69
CA LYS A 79 -11.72 -4.81 19.70
C LYS A 79 -12.27 -4.88 21.12
N HIS A 80 -13.00 -3.84 21.51
CA HIS A 80 -13.73 -3.82 22.77
C HIS A 80 -14.92 -4.78 22.71
N TRP A 81 -15.28 -5.36 23.85
CA TRP A 81 -16.48 -6.16 23.99
C TRP A 81 -17.04 -5.99 25.40
N ASN A 82 -18.36 -5.86 25.47
CA ASN A 82 -19.13 -5.79 26.71
C ASN A 82 -20.37 -6.66 26.55
N TYR A 83 -20.74 -7.40 27.59
CA TYR A 83 -21.89 -8.30 27.57
C TYR A 83 -23.22 -7.56 27.34
N HIS A 84 -23.33 -6.29 27.74
CA HIS A 84 -24.55 -5.50 27.56
C HIS A 84 -24.73 -4.94 26.15
N ASP A 85 -23.63 -4.57 25.49
CA ASP A 85 -23.67 -3.80 24.25
C ASP A 85 -23.44 -4.66 23.01
N TYR A 86 -22.97 -5.90 23.18
CA TYR A 86 -22.57 -6.78 22.07
C TYR A 86 -23.15 -8.19 22.19
N ASP A 87 -23.49 -8.76 21.05
CA ASP A 87 -23.85 -10.16 20.96
C ASP A 87 -22.65 -11.08 21.23
N ASN A 88 -22.92 -12.24 21.82
CA ASN A 88 -21.94 -13.30 22.03
C ASN A 88 -21.92 -14.25 20.83
N ASP A 89 -21.38 -13.76 19.73
CA ASP A 89 -21.24 -14.47 18.47
C ASP A 89 -19.80 -14.42 17.94
N ILE A 90 -19.54 -15.15 16.86
CA ILE A 90 -18.21 -15.25 16.25
C ILE A 90 -17.77 -13.89 15.68
N SER A 91 -18.72 -13.04 15.29
CA SER A 91 -18.48 -11.73 14.68
C SER A 91 -17.95 -10.71 15.67
N ASN A 92 -18.56 -10.64 16.86
CA ASN A 92 -18.39 -9.52 17.78
C ASN A 92 -17.61 -9.89 19.03
N LEU A 93 -17.56 -11.17 19.42
CA LEU A 93 -16.89 -11.56 20.66
C LEU A 93 -15.39 -11.23 20.62
N SER A 94 -14.94 -10.47 21.64
CA SER A 94 -13.54 -10.18 21.94
C SER A 94 -13.29 -10.31 23.45
N ALA A 95 -13.50 -11.52 23.97
CA ALA A 95 -13.31 -11.86 25.38
C ALA A 95 -12.95 -13.34 25.53
N TRP A 96 -12.21 -13.65 26.59
CA TRP A 96 -11.75 -14.99 26.92
C TRP A 96 -12.04 -15.31 28.39
N SER A 97 -12.28 -16.58 28.64
CA SER A 97 -12.37 -17.17 29.98
C SER A 97 -11.50 -18.41 30.05
N ALA A 98 -10.67 -18.47 31.09
CA ALA A 98 -9.86 -19.63 31.44
C ALA A 98 -10.71 -20.90 31.66
N TRP A 99 -11.92 -20.73 32.19
CA TRP A 99 -12.73 -21.85 32.69
C TRP A 99 -14.07 -22.02 31.98
N TYR A 100 -14.72 -23.16 32.26
CA TYR A 100 -16.08 -23.53 31.84
C TYR A 100 -16.28 -23.66 30.32
N GLY A 101 -15.18 -23.76 29.58
CA GLY A 101 -15.20 -23.97 28.14
C GLY A 101 -15.49 -25.39 27.74
N THR A 102 -16.28 -25.52 26.68
CA THR A 102 -16.57 -26.79 26.02
C THR A 102 -16.17 -26.68 24.55
N THR A 103 -16.13 -27.80 23.83
CA THR A 103 -15.84 -27.82 22.38
C THR A 103 -16.81 -26.96 21.55
N LYS A 104 -18.03 -26.73 22.05
CA LYS A 104 -19.04 -25.87 21.41
C LYS A 104 -18.74 -24.37 21.58
N ASN A 105 -17.96 -24.00 22.59
CA ASN A 105 -17.70 -22.61 22.99
C ASN A 105 -16.32 -22.12 22.52
N LYS A 106 -15.86 -22.61 21.36
CA LYS A 106 -14.55 -22.23 20.81
C LYS A 106 -14.47 -20.74 20.46
N HIS A 107 -15.56 -20.19 19.94
CA HIS A 107 -15.66 -18.81 19.46
C HIS A 107 -16.74 -18.01 20.21
N THR A 108 -17.24 -18.54 21.31
CA THR A 108 -18.32 -17.97 22.11
C THR A 108 -18.01 -18.17 23.58
N LEU A 109 -18.46 -17.27 24.45
CA LEU A 109 -18.40 -17.49 25.90
C LEU A 109 -19.50 -18.46 26.34
N ALA A 110 -19.21 -19.26 27.37
CA ALA A 110 -20.20 -20.08 28.04
C ALA A 110 -21.31 -19.22 28.68
N SER A 111 -22.50 -19.79 28.87
CA SER A 111 -23.63 -19.05 29.45
C SER A 111 -23.36 -18.56 30.87
N ILE A 112 -22.63 -19.35 31.67
CA ILE A 112 -22.25 -18.99 33.04
C ILE A 112 -21.23 -17.84 33.07
N THR A 113 -20.26 -17.86 32.15
CA THR A 113 -19.20 -16.85 32.08
C THR A 113 -19.69 -15.48 31.66
N LYS A 114 -20.89 -15.38 31.05
CA LYS A 114 -21.49 -14.09 30.67
C LYS A 114 -21.92 -13.23 31.87
N ARG A 115 -22.20 -13.87 33.00
CA ARG A 115 -22.81 -13.22 34.17
C ARG A 115 -21.78 -12.70 35.17
N PHE A 116 -20.52 -13.05 34.97
CA PHE A 116 -19.46 -12.62 35.86
C PHE A 116 -19.02 -11.19 35.53
N PRO A 117 -18.67 -10.39 36.55
CA PRO A 117 -18.10 -9.06 36.35
C PRO A 117 -16.70 -9.14 35.71
N GLU A 118 -16.18 -8.00 35.28
CA GLU A 118 -14.84 -7.91 34.66
C GLU A 118 -13.75 -8.58 35.51
N CYS A 119 -12.74 -9.09 34.82
CA CYS A 119 -11.68 -9.88 35.41
C CYS A 119 -10.85 -9.12 36.45
N LYS A 120 -10.68 -9.75 37.62
CA LYS A 120 -9.94 -9.24 38.77
C LYS A 120 -8.74 -10.12 39.07
N PHE A 121 -7.64 -9.48 39.47
CA PHE A 121 -6.39 -10.12 39.87
C PHE A 121 -6.19 -9.99 41.37
N HIS A 122 -5.51 -10.97 41.98
CA HIS A 122 -5.33 -11.06 43.44
C HIS A 122 -4.77 -9.78 44.07
N ASN A 123 -4.04 -8.96 43.30
CA ASN A 123 -3.46 -7.68 43.73
C ASN A 123 -3.84 -6.46 42.86
N ASN A 124 -4.88 -6.54 42.01
CA ASN A 124 -5.14 -5.57 40.92
C ASN A 124 -3.96 -5.36 39.93
N LYS A 125 -2.90 -6.16 40.06
CA LYS A 125 -1.74 -6.17 39.17
C LYS A 125 -1.98 -7.21 38.09
N THR A 126 -1.77 -6.84 36.83
CA THR A 126 -1.91 -7.74 35.69
C THR A 126 -0.62 -8.51 35.37
N PHE A 127 0.49 -8.16 36.03
CA PHE A 127 1.83 -8.74 35.83
C PHE A 127 2.60 -8.79 37.16
N PRO A 128 3.56 -9.72 37.30
CA PRO A 128 4.53 -9.70 38.40
C PRO A 128 5.42 -8.44 38.35
N ASP A 129 5.83 -7.92 39.53
CA ASP A 129 6.61 -6.67 39.63
C ASP A 129 8.09 -6.84 39.23
N SER A 130 8.58 -8.08 39.15
CA SER A 130 9.96 -8.39 38.81
C SER A 130 10.08 -9.77 38.14
N ALA A 131 11.15 -9.99 37.39
CA ALA A 131 11.45 -11.29 36.78
C ALA A 131 11.78 -12.40 37.81
N ASP A 132 12.01 -12.03 39.07
CA ASP A 132 12.30 -12.94 40.18
C ASP A 132 11.04 -13.37 40.95
N ASP A 133 9.87 -12.80 40.64
CA ASP A 133 8.60 -13.17 41.25
C ASP A 133 8.03 -14.38 40.47
N ASN A 134 8.29 -15.59 40.97
CA ASN A 134 7.89 -16.86 40.34
C ASN A 134 6.39 -17.18 40.48
N ASP A 135 5.61 -16.29 41.10
CA ASP A 135 4.18 -16.51 41.30
C ASP A 135 3.38 -15.97 40.10
N ASP A 136 2.77 -16.90 39.35
CA ASP A 136 1.74 -16.58 38.36
C ASP A 136 0.62 -15.78 39.05
N VAL A 137 0.29 -14.58 38.56
CA VAL A 137 -0.81 -13.80 39.16
C VAL A 137 -2.14 -14.49 38.82
N PRO A 138 -2.85 -15.08 39.81
CA PRO A 138 -4.03 -15.85 39.50
C PRO A 138 -5.19 -14.93 39.12
N VAL A 139 -5.87 -15.28 38.02
CA VAL A 139 -7.16 -14.69 37.66
C VAL A 139 -8.16 -15.11 38.73
N ILE A 140 -8.77 -14.17 39.44
CA ILE A 140 -9.79 -14.48 40.46
C ILE A 140 -11.15 -14.74 39.81
N ASN A 141 -11.45 -14.07 38.70
CA ASN A 141 -12.77 -14.12 38.07
C ASN A 141 -12.67 -13.87 36.55
N PRO A 142 -13.15 -14.76 35.67
CA PRO A 142 -13.36 -14.50 34.24
C PRO A 142 -14.80 -14.01 33.99
N PRO A 143 -15.11 -13.34 32.87
CA PRO A 143 -14.33 -13.24 31.64
C PRO A 143 -13.35 -12.06 31.68
N CYS A 144 -12.15 -12.28 31.14
CA CYS A 144 -11.15 -11.23 31.00
C CYS A 144 -11.39 -10.43 29.73
N LEU A 145 -12.08 -9.29 29.92
CA LEU A 145 -12.25 -8.26 28.90
C LEU A 145 -10.91 -7.63 28.59
N PHE A 146 -10.63 -7.43 27.30
CA PHE A 146 -9.29 -7.08 26.85
C PHE A 146 -8.89 -5.61 27.01
N LYS A 147 -9.57 -4.84 27.86
CA LYS A 147 -9.17 -3.46 28.18
C LYS A 147 -7.67 -3.39 28.55
N HIS A 148 -7.18 -4.39 29.29
CA HIS A 148 -5.79 -4.49 29.77
C HIS A 148 -4.90 -5.46 28.98
N GLY A 149 -5.46 -6.01 27.92
CA GLY A 149 -4.89 -7.07 27.10
C GLY A 149 -4.27 -8.30 27.75
N ILE A 150 -4.89 -8.81 28.81
CA ILE A 150 -4.45 -9.94 29.65
C ILE A 150 -4.31 -11.25 28.89
N GLY A 151 -3.10 -11.79 28.80
CA GLY A 151 -2.84 -13.15 28.35
C GLY A 151 -2.68 -13.29 26.83
N LEU A 152 -2.99 -12.28 26.01
CA LEU A 152 -2.64 -12.32 24.58
C LEU A 152 -1.20 -11.85 24.38
N TYR A 153 -0.41 -12.70 23.75
CA TYR A 153 0.93 -12.41 23.31
C TYR A 153 1.00 -12.44 21.80
N ALA A 154 1.84 -11.57 21.26
CA ALA A 154 2.21 -11.56 19.86
C ALA A 154 3.70 -11.92 19.73
N LEU A 155 4.04 -12.58 18.63
CA LEU A 155 5.40 -12.99 18.30
C LEU A 155 5.71 -12.64 16.85
N ILE A 156 6.83 -11.96 16.63
CA ILE A 156 7.37 -11.67 15.30
C ILE A 156 8.55 -12.60 15.06
N ALA A 157 8.46 -13.44 14.02
CA ALA A 157 9.53 -14.36 13.64
C ALA A 157 10.31 -13.82 12.43
N LYS A 158 11.65 -13.95 12.45
CA LYS A 158 12.49 -13.67 11.28
C LYS A 158 12.07 -14.51 10.05
N PRO A 159 12.33 -14.05 8.82
CA PRO A 159 12.01 -14.80 7.61
C PRO A 159 12.57 -16.24 7.65
N GLY A 160 11.71 -17.24 7.39
CA GLY A 160 12.08 -18.65 7.38
C GLY A 160 12.15 -19.33 8.76
N VAL A 161 11.89 -18.62 9.86
CA VAL A 161 11.86 -19.19 11.21
C VAL A 161 10.44 -19.64 11.56
N ASN A 162 10.29 -20.90 12.00
CA ASN A 162 9.02 -21.44 12.49
C ASN A 162 9.02 -21.50 14.03
N PRO A 163 8.20 -20.69 14.73
CA PRO A 163 8.13 -20.70 16.20
C PRO A 163 7.51 -22.00 16.75
N ASN A 164 6.84 -22.79 15.91
CA ASN A 164 6.18 -24.04 16.31
C ASN A 164 7.05 -25.29 16.13
N ALA A 165 8.35 -25.14 15.83
CA ALA A 165 9.24 -26.28 15.56
C ALA A 165 9.36 -27.25 16.75
N ASN A 166 9.58 -26.73 17.97
CA ASN A 166 9.81 -27.53 19.18
C ASN A 166 8.95 -27.01 20.35
N VAL A 167 8.76 -27.81 21.41
CA VAL A 167 7.96 -27.42 22.60
C VAL A 167 8.51 -26.17 23.30
N ASN A 168 9.84 -26.04 23.39
CA ASN A 168 10.47 -24.85 23.98
C ASN A 168 10.20 -23.58 23.15
N SER A 169 10.26 -23.68 21.81
CA SER A 169 9.98 -22.54 20.94
C SER A 169 8.49 -22.16 20.96
N GLN A 170 7.60 -23.14 21.15
CA GLN A 170 6.17 -22.90 21.35
C GLN A 170 5.86 -22.19 22.68
N SER A 171 6.69 -22.39 23.70
CA SER A 171 6.49 -21.81 25.03
C SER A 171 7.08 -20.41 25.13
N TYR A 172 8.33 -20.22 24.69
CA TYR A 172 9.10 -18.98 24.93
C TYR A 172 9.58 -18.29 23.65
N GLY A 173 9.27 -18.80 22.46
CA GLY A 173 9.87 -18.34 21.21
C GLY A 173 11.33 -18.80 21.06
N ILE A 174 12.05 -18.24 20.09
CA ILE A 174 13.45 -18.57 19.81
C ILE A 174 14.31 -17.32 20.05
N HIS A 175 15.17 -17.37 21.07
CA HIS A 175 16.06 -16.27 21.44
C HIS A 175 16.83 -15.72 20.22
N ASN A 176 16.92 -14.39 20.08
CA ASN A 176 17.53 -13.66 18.96
C ASN A 176 16.91 -13.88 17.56
N LYS A 177 15.88 -14.71 17.44
CA LYS A 177 15.16 -14.98 16.17
C LYS A 177 13.68 -14.59 16.22
N THR A 178 13.14 -14.37 17.41
CA THR A 178 11.76 -13.94 17.62
C THR A 178 11.70 -12.77 18.59
N ILE A 179 10.76 -11.85 18.37
CA ILE A 179 10.41 -10.79 19.31
C ILE A 179 9.04 -11.13 19.88
N ASN A 180 8.95 -11.27 21.21
CA ASN A 180 7.70 -11.59 21.89
C ASN A 180 7.28 -10.40 22.74
N PHE A 181 6.00 -10.04 22.70
CA PHE A 181 5.47 -8.96 23.53
C PHE A 181 4.01 -9.23 23.88
N HIS A 182 3.62 -8.68 25.03
CA HIS A 182 2.26 -8.78 25.52
C HIS A 182 1.40 -7.66 24.92
N VAL A 183 0.28 -8.03 24.27
CA VAL A 183 -0.54 -7.09 23.51
C VAL A 183 -1.25 -6.06 24.41
N GLY A 184 -1.39 -6.34 25.71
CA GLY A 184 -2.00 -5.44 26.69
C GLY A 184 -1.05 -4.48 27.42
N GLN A 185 0.27 -4.62 27.26
CA GLN A 185 1.26 -3.99 28.14
C GLN A 185 1.22 -2.44 28.10
N ASN A 186 1.03 -1.85 26.91
CA ASN A 186 1.06 -0.40 26.76
C ASN A 186 -0.19 0.30 27.32
N TYR A 187 -1.33 -0.38 27.43
CA TYR A 187 -2.52 0.18 28.08
C TYR A 187 -2.29 0.48 29.56
N LEU A 188 -1.52 -0.36 30.26
CA LEU A 188 -1.16 -0.10 31.66
C LEU A 188 -0.25 1.12 31.83
N SER A 189 0.66 1.38 30.88
CA SER A 189 1.47 2.61 30.92
C SER A 189 0.61 3.88 30.78
N SER A 190 -0.51 3.81 30.05
CA SER A 190 -1.48 4.91 29.94
C SER A 190 -2.45 5.06 31.12
N LEU A 191 -2.55 4.06 32.00
CA LEU A 191 -3.32 4.17 33.25
C LEU A 191 -2.61 5.06 34.29
N ASN A 192 -1.27 5.11 34.24
CA ASN A 192 -0.44 5.93 35.12
C ASN A 192 -0.17 7.35 34.57
N ALA A 193 -0.53 7.62 33.32
CA ALA A 193 -0.42 8.95 32.72
C ALA A 193 -1.72 9.72 32.94
N THR A 194 -1.63 10.96 33.42
CA THR A 194 -2.76 11.89 33.62
C THR A 194 -3.41 12.36 32.32
N GLU A 195 -3.09 11.75 31.17
CA GLU A 195 -3.48 12.19 29.83
C GLU A 195 -4.35 11.14 29.14
N ASP A 196 -5.38 11.57 28.42
CA ASP A 196 -6.32 10.78 27.63
C ASP A 196 -5.70 10.10 26.39
N ALA A 197 -4.47 9.58 26.51
CA ALA A 197 -3.74 8.91 25.45
C ALA A 197 -4.04 7.40 25.46
N GLY A 198 -4.63 6.87 24.40
CA GLY A 198 -4.95 5.44 24.31
C GLY A 198 -5.57 5.05 22.96
N PHE A 199 -5.86 3.76 22.80
CA PHE A 199 -6.67 3.29 21.68
C PHE A 199 -8.15 3.49 22.01
N PHE A 200 -8.93 3.84 21.00
CA PHE A 200 -10.37 4.02 21.11
C PHE A 200 -11.07 3.09 20.14
N ASP A 201 -12.15 2.46 20.60
CA ASP A 201 -13.10 1.72 19.80
C ASP A 201 -14.48 2.38 19.97
N THR A 202 -15.41 2.09 19.08
CA THR A 202 -16.76 2.65 19.14
C THR A 202 -17.78 1.53 19.19
N THR A 203 -18.62 1.54 20.23
CA THR A 203 -19.65 0.51 20.47
C THR A 203 -20.68 0.47 19.33
N PRO A 204 -21.47 -0.61 19.21
CA PRO A 204 -22.57 -0.68 18.24
C PRO A 204 -23.55 0.48 18.41
N ASP A 205 -23.73 0.94 19.65
CA ASP A 205 -24.57 2.09 19.98
C ASP A 205 -24.00 3.45 19.55
N GLY A 206 -22.71 3.52 19.22
CA GLY A 206 -22.03 4.75 18.80
C GLY A 206 -21.21 5.44 19.88
N ASN A 207 -21.05 4.83 21.06
CA ASN A 207 -20.28 5.42 22.15
C ASN A 207 -18.78 5.12 21.99
N ILE A 208 -17.94 6.13 22.19
CA ILE A 208 -16.49 6.01 22.11
C ILE A 208 -15.94 5.49 23.44
N VAL A 209 -15.33 4.32 23.41
CA VAL A 209 -14.77 3.62 24.58
C VAL A 209 -13.27 3.42 24.44
N LYS A 210 -12.53 3.53 25.54
CA LYS A 210 -11.09 3.22 25.56
C LYS A 210 -10.90 1.70 25.43
N THR A 211 -9.96 1.27 24.61
CA THR A 211 -9.62 -0.14 24.38
C THR A 211 -8.12 -0.40 24.56
N GLY A 212 -7.79 -1.68 24.71
CA GLY A 212 -6.42 -2.16 24.83
C GLY A 212 -5.71 -2.30 23.48
N GLY A 213 -4.39 -2.39 23.53
CA GLY A 213 -3.56 -2.56 22.34
C GLY A 213 -2.07 -2.37 22.65
N TYR A 214 -1.26 -2.64 21.64
CA TYR A 214 0.20 -2.55 21.72
C TYR A 214 0.74 -1.71 20.57
N PHE A 215 1.78 -0.96 20.90
CA PHE A 215 2.54 -0.15 19.96
C PHE A 215 4.00 -0.60 20.06
N TYR A 216 4.53 -1.11 18.96
CA TYR A 216 5.91 -1.56 18.88
C TYR A 216 6.67 -0.70 17.88
N LYS A 217 7.66 0.04 18.37
CA LYS A 217 8.62 0.77 17.55
C LYS A 217 9.93 -0.02 17.53
N TYR A 218 10.37 -0.37 16.33
CA TYR A 218 11.65 -1.05 16.10
C TYR A 218 12.81 -0.22 16.61
N GLN A 219 13.82 -0.90 17.18
CA GLN A 219 15.11 -0.27 17.41
C GLN A 219 15.84 -0.02 16.09
N PRO A 220 16.78 0.95 16.02
CA PRO A 220 17.59 1.17 14.82
C PRO A 220 18.26 -0.15 14.37
N GLN A 221 18.22 -0.45 13.07
CA GLN A 221 18.75 -1.68 12.44
C GLN A 221 17.98 -2.98 12.73
N GLU A 222 17.07 -3.00 13.71
CA GLU A 222 16.23 -4.17 14.01
C GLU A 222 15.18 -4.40 12.91
N SER A 223 14.59 -3.32 12.38
CA SER A 223 13.55 -3.39 11.33
C SER A 223 13.98 -4.22 10.12
N GLU A 224 15.20 -4.01 9.64
CA GLU A 224 15.76 -4.72 8.47
C GLU A 224 15.86 -6.24 8.67
N GLN A 225 16.09 -6.69 9.93
CA GLN A 225 16.23 -8.12 10.23
C GLN A 225 14.88 -8.86 10.23
N TYR A 226 13.79 -8.16 10.48
CA TYR A 226 12.45 -8.72 10.63
C TYR A 226 11.51 -8.39 9.45
N THR A 227 11.96 -7.59 8.49
CA THR A 227 11.24 -7.35 7.23
C THR A 227 10.93 -8.67 6.52
N SER A 228 9.69 -8.84 6.05
CA SER A 228 9.15 -10.10 5.52
C SER A 228 9.07 -11.25 6.53
N GLY A 229 9.20 -10.94 7.83
CA GLY A 229 8.94 -11.88 8.92
C GLY A 229 7.45 -12.14 9.12
N LYS A 230 7.12 -13.24 9.78
CA LYS A 230 5.72 -13.64 10.03
C LYS A 230 5.26 -13.21 11.42
N LEU A 231 4.01 -12.76 11.51
CA LEU A 231 3.36 -12.41 12.77
C LEU A 231 2.51 -13.57 13.31
N TYR A 232 2.63 -13.82 14.61
CA TYR A 232 1.94 -14.88 15.30
C TYR A 232 1.25 -14.35 16.55
N PHE A 233 0.17 -15.03 16.96
CA PHE A 233 -0.56 -14.73 18.19
C PHE A 233 -0.83 -15.97 19.01
N LYS A 234 -0.89 -15.81 20.33
CA LYS A 234 -1.22 -16.88 21.27
C LYS A 234 -1.81 -16.27 22.54
N ILE A 235 -2.87 -16.90 23.05
CA ILE A 235 -3.35 -16.61 24.40
C ILE A 235 -2.57 -17.54 25.33
N LEU A 236 -1.85 -17.03 26.32
CA LEU A 236 -1.11 -17.83 27.27
C LEU A 236 -2.02 -18.23 28.43
N ASP A 237 -2.08 -19.53 28.64
CA ASP A 237 -2.74 -20.18 29.76
C ASP A 237 -1.96 -21.45 30.13
N ARG A 238 -2.23 -22.01 31.32
CA ARG A 238 -1.71 -23.30 31.78
C ARG A 238 -2.58 -24.47 31.32
N PHE A 239 -3.89 -24.23 31.18
CA PHE A 239 -4.89 -25.22 30.75
C PHE A 239 -5.65 -24.68 29.54
N TYR A 240 -5.56 -25.35 28.38
CA TYR A 240 -6.19 -24.89 27.14
C TYR A 240 -7.47 -25.67 26.79
N ASP A 241 -7.75 -26.75 27.49
CA ASP A 241 -8.87 -27.65 27.23
C ASP A 241 -10.17 -27.20 27.92
N ASP A 242 -10.11 -26.32 28.91
CA ASP A 242 -11.26 -25.67 29.54
C ASP A 242 -11.45 -24.20 29.12
N ASN A 243 -10.59 -23.72 28.21
CA ASN A 243 -10.70 -22.40 27.62
C ASN A 243 -11.95 -22.21 26.75
N ASN A 244 -12.52 -21.00 26.81
CA ASN A 244 -13.55 -20.53 25.89
C ASN A 244 -13.42 -19.04 25.53
N GLY A 245 -14.03 -18.70 24.39
CA GLY A 245 -13.99 -17.35 23.83
C GLY A 245 -12.82 -17.11 22.88
N GLN A 246 -12.72 -15.89 22.40
CA GLN A 246 -11.76 -15.48 21.37
C GLN A 246 -11.43 -13.99 21.52
N TYR A 247 -10.27 -13.58 20.99
CA TYR A 247 -9.93 -12.18 20.81
C TYR A 247 -9.99 -11.78 19.35
N LYS A 248 -10.56 -10.60 19.09
CA LYS A 248 -10.61 -9.99 17.77
C LYS A 248 -9.64 -8.84 17.72
N ILE A 249 -8.61 -8.99 16.90
CA ILE A 249 -7.47 -8.09 16.82
C ILE A 249 -7.52 -7.38 15.47
N ILE A 250 -7.25 -6.08 15.49
CA ILE A 250 -7.11 -5.23 14.30
C ILE A 250 -5.69 -4.71 14.28
N ILE A 251 -4.97 -5.01 13.21
CA ILE A 251 -3.61 -4.50 13.03
C ILE A 251 -3.70 -3.24 12.17
N LYS A 252 -3.37 -2.10 12.78
CA LYS A 252 -3.47 -0.78 12.15
C LYS A 252 -2.25 -0.44 11.28
N SER A 253 -1.07 -0.93 11.65
CA SER A 253 0.19 -0.64 10.92
C SER A 253 1.24 -1.74 11.14
N GLY A 254 2.30 -1.69 10.35
CA GLY A 254 3.48 -2.56 10.46
C GLY A 254 3.36 -3.92 9.75
N VAL A 255 2.25 -4.15 9.03
CA VAL A 255 2.01 -5.38 8.26
C VAL A 255 1.69 -5.10 6.81
N GLY A 256 2.09 -6.00 5.93
CA GLY A 256 1.70 -6.08 4.53
C GLY A 256 1.06 -7.44 4.23
N ASP A 257 0.13 -7.45 3.27
CA ASP A 257 -0.40 -8.68 2.70
C ASP A 257 0.66 -9.36 1.82
N GLU A 258 0.66 -10.70 1.79
CA GLU A 258 1.48 -11.50 0.85
C GLU A 258 0.99 -11.37 -0.60
N LYS A 259 -0.18 -10.77 -0.82
CA LYS A 259 -0.81 -10.67 -2.14
C LYS A 259 -0.28 -9.46 -2.90
N ASP A 260 0.52 -9.74 -3.93
CA ASP A 260 0.97 -8.73 -4.89
C ASP A 260 -0.24 -8.02 -5.54
N ASP A 261 -0.11 -6.72 -5.76
CA ASP A 261 -1.04 -5.97 -6.61
C ASP A 261 -1.14 -6.64 -8.00
N PRO A 262 -2.29 -6.57 -8.69
CA PRO A 262 -2.45 -7.20 -10.00
C PRO A 262 -1.35 -6.84 -11.02
N SER A 263 -0.87 -5.59 -10.98
CA SER A 263 0.24 -5.12 -11.82
C SER A 263 1.57 -5.78 -11.44
N GLN A 264 1.89 -5.88 -10.15
CA GLN A 264 3.12 -6.51 -9.67
C GLN A 264 3.11 -8.01 -9.93
N PHE A 265 1.96 -8.67 -9.73
CA PHE A 265 1.79 -10.07 -10.08
C PHE A 265 2.10 -10.34 -11.56
N LEU A 266 1.57 -9.53 -12.49
CA LEU A 266 1.84 -9.68 -13.91
C LEU A 266 3.32 -9.44 -14.26
N ILE A 267 3.93 -8.42 -13.65
CA ILE A 267 5.37 -8.12 -13.81
C ILE A 267 6.22 -9.28 -13.33
N ASN A 268 5.93 -9.80 -12.13
CA ASN A 268 6.65 -10.91 -11.53
C ASN A 268 6.51 -12.18 -12.36
N LEU A 269 5.31 -12.49 -12.86
CA LEU A 269 5.05 -13.64 -13.74
C LEU A 269 5.91 -13.58 -15.02
N VAL A 270 5.90 -12.44 -15.72
CA VAL A 270 6.70 -12.27 -16.95
C VAL A 270 8.19 -12.30 -16.65
N LYS A 271 8.63 -11.68 -15.55
CA LYS A 271 10.03 -11.70 -15.11
C LYS A 271 10.49 -13.13 -14.82
N GLU A 272 9.72 -13.90 -14.06
CA GLU A 272 10.04 -15.30 -13.74
C GLU A 272 10.13 -16.16 -15.00
N MET A 273 9.27 -15.92 -16.00
CA MET A 273 9.34 -16.59 -17.30
C MET A 273 10.62 -16.23 -18.07
N LEU A 274 11.00 -14.96 -18.07
CA LEU A 274 12.14 -14.45 -18.85
C LEU A 274 13.50 -14.79 -18.21
N PHE A 275 13.64 -14.58 -16.91
CA PHE A 275 14.91 -14.67 -16.18
C PHE A 275 15.01 -15.91 -15.27
N GLY A 276 13.92 -16.62 -15.03
CA GLY A 276 13.86 -17.75 -14.10
C GLY A 276 13.61 -17.31 -12.66
N ASN A 277 13.39 -18.28 -11.78
CA ASN A 277 13.19 -18.02 -10.35
C ASN A 277 14.35 -18.66 -9.55
N GLN A 278 15.12 -17.84 -8.84
CA GLN A 278 16.24 -18.34 -8.03
C GLN A 278 15.80 -19.13 -6.78
N LYS A 279 14.55 -19.00 -6.32
CA LYS A 279 14.02 -19.77 -5.16
C LYS A 279 13.72 -21.22 -5.51
N ASN A 280 13.40 -21.52 -6.77
CA ASN A 280 13.17 -22.87 -7.26
C ASN A 280 14.34 -23.27 -8.15
N GLN A 281 15.30 -24.01 -7.58
CA GLN A 281 16.62 -24.35 -8.16
C GLN A 281 16.63 -25.03 -9.55
N ASN A 282 15.48 -25.27 -10.18
CA ASN A 282 15.36 -26.13 -11.37
C ASN A 282 14.73 -25.46 -12.61
N LYS A 283 14.55 -24.14 -12.68
CA LYS A 283 14.04 -23.48 -13.90
C LYS A 283 14.89 -22.28 -14.32
N ASN A 284 15.81 -22.54 -15.25
CA ASN A 284 16.52 -21.48 -16.00
C ASN A 284 15.53 -20.68 -16.85
N GLY A 285 15.68 -19.35 -16.85
CA GLY A 285 14.85 -18.47 -17.69
C GLY A 285 15.15 -18.60 -19.19
N ILE A 286 14.22 -18.12 -20.02
CA ILE A 286 14.39 -18.08 -21.49
C ILE A 286 15.67 -17.32 -21.87
N ILE A 287 15.92 -16.17 -21.24
CA ILE A 287 17.09 -15.32 -21.53
C ILE A 287 18.39 -16.03 -21.14
N GLN A 288 18.42 -16.68 -19.98
CA GLN A 288 19.57 -17.46 -19.54
C GLN A 288 19.89 -18.59 -20.51
N ASN A 289 18.87 -19.31 -20.98
CA ASN A 289 19.06 -20.40 -21.94
C ASN A 289 19.57 -19.87 -23.29
N LEU A 290 19.04 -18.75 -23.79
CA LEU A 290 19.53 -18.15 -25.03
C LEU A 290 20.96 -17.61 -24.90
N PHE A 291 21.27 -16.94 -23.79
CA PHE A 291 22.61 -16.43 -23.50
C PHE A 291 23.64 -17.57 -23.44
N THR A 292 23.33 -18.64 -22.69
CA THR A 292 24.21 -19.82 -22.58
C THR A 292 24.34 -20.58 -23.89
N ASN A 293 23.28 -20.65 -24.71
CA ASN A 293 23.33 -21.24 -26.04
C ASN A 293 24.27 -20.49 -26.98
N ILE A 294 24.30 -19.15 -26.94
CA ILE A 294 25.26 -18.34 -27.70
C ILE A 294 26.69 -18.67 -27.26
N LEU A 295 26.94 -18.73 -25.95
CA LEU A 295 28.27 -19.04 -25.42
C LEU A 295 28.73 -20.47 -25.70
N ASN A 296 27.80 -21.43 -25.78
CA ASN A 296 28.11 -22.83 -26.08
C ASN A 296 28.42 -23.07 -27.57
N ASN A 297 28.08 -22.13 -28.45
CA ASN A 297 28.34 -22.27 -29.88
C ASN A 297 29.86 -22.31 -30.16
N PRO A 298 30.39 -23.37 -30.81
CA PRO A 298 31.83 -23.50 -31.05
C PRO A 298 32.37 -22.37 -31.94
N SER A 299 31.59 -21.88 -32.90
CA SER A 299 31.97 -20.78 -33.77
C SER A 299 32.12 -19.47 -32.98
N TYR A 300 31.23 -19.21 -32.02
CA TYR A 300 31.34 -18.05 -31.15
C TYR A 300 32.63 -18.10 -30.31
N LYS A 301 32.92 -19.24 -29.66
CA LYS A 301 34.14 -19.42 -28.87
C LYS A 301 35.40 -19.20 -29.70
N LEU A 302 35.43 -19.71 -30.93
CA LEU A 302 36.53 -19.51 -31.86
C LEU A 302 36.73 -18.02 -32.17
N VAL A 303 35.66 -17.29 -32.53
CA VAL A 303 35.73 -15.86 -32.84
C VAL A 303 36.22 -15.05 -31.64
N VAL A 304 35.72 -15.32 -30.44
CA VAL A 304 36.16 -14.63 -29.22
C VAL A 304 37.63 -14.92 -28.92
N ASN A 305 38.08 -16.18 -29.05
CA ASN A 305 39.48 -16.56 -28.89
C ASN A 305 40.39 -15.81 -29.88
N LEU A 306 40.03 -15.77 -31.16
CA LEU A 306 40.78 -15.04 -32.18
C LEU A 306 40.81 -13.54 -31.89
N THR A 307 39.68 -12.97 -31.45
CA THR A 307 39.58 -11.54 -31.13
C THR A 307 40.45 -11.18 -29.93
N LEU A 308 40.54 -12.06 -28.93
CA LEU A 308 41.37 -11.87 -27.75
C LEU A 308 42.87 -12.01 -28.07
N ILE A 309 43.24 -13.00 -28.89
CA ILE A 309 44.61 -13.14 -29.42
C ILE A 309 45.01 -11.90 -30.22
N LEU A 310 44.13 -11.42 -31.10
CA LEU A 310 44.34 -10.22 -31.91
C LEU A 310 44.56 -8.98 -31.02
N PHE A 311 43.75 -8.83 -29.96
CA PHE A 311 43.89 -7.73 -29.02
C PHE A 311 45.24 -7.74 -28.29
N ILE A 312 45.70 -8.91 -27.84
CA ILE A 312 47.01 -9.07 -27.17
C ILE A 312 48.14 -8.78 -28.15
N ALA A 313 48.09 -9.34 -29.36
CA ALA A 313 49.11 -9.14 -30.39
C ALA A 313 49.23 -7.67 -30.80
N PHE A 314 48.09 -7.00 -31.07
CA PHE A 314 48.07 -5.58 -31.44
C PHE A 314 48.56 -4.70 -30.28
N SER A 315 48.19 -5.02 -29.03
CA SER A 315 48.67 -4.31 -27.85
C SER A 315 50.18 -4.43 -27.65
N GLY A 316 50.75 -5.62 -27.88
CA GLY A 316 52.19 -5.87 -27.82
C GLY A 316 52.95 -5.15 -28.93
N LEU A 317 52.45 -5.20 -30.16
CA LEU A 317 53.05 -4.51 -31.30
C LEU A 317 53.05 -2.98 -31.09
N ALA A 318 51.91 -2.42 -30.70
CA ALA A 318 51.80 -0.97 -30.50
C ALA A 318 52.62 -0.49 -29.28
N PHE A 319 52.93 -1.37 -28.32
CA PHE A 319 53.92 -1.10 -27.28
C PHE A 319 55.36 -1.08 -27.83
N LEU A 320 55.74 -2.07 -28.65
CA LEU A 320 57.07 -2.13 -29.27
C LEU A 320 57.35 -0.95 -30.21
N ILE A 321 56.33 -0.47 -30.92
CA ILE A 321 56.41 0.72 -31.79
C ILE A 321 56.57 2.02 -30.97
N GLY A 322 56.29 1.99 -29.66
CA GLY A 322 56.28 3.19 -28.82
C GLY A 322 55.03 4.05 -28.99
N ASN A 323 53.97 3.53 -29.64
CA ASN A 323 52.70 4.23 -29.81
C ASN A 323 51.85 4.26 -28.52
N ILE A 324 52.21 3.45 -27.53
CA ILE A 324 51.47 3.34 -26.26
C ILE A 324 52.40 3.62 -25.10
N ASN A 325 52.07 4.64 -24.31
CA ASN A 325 52.70 4.90 -23.02
C ASN A 325 52.20 3.88 -22.00
N MET A 326 53.04 2.91 -21.66
CA MET A 326 52.64 1.85 -20.73
C MET A 326 52.73 2.35 -19.29
N THR A 327 51.73 3.12 -18.89
CA THR A 327 51.51 3.48 -17.49
C THR A 327 50.90 2.28 -16.75
N ALA A 328 51.11 2.19 -15.43
CA ALA A 328 50.52 1.13 -14.60
C ALA A 328 48.98 1.08 -14.77
N HIS A 329 48.34 2.24 -14.92
CA HIS A 329 46.92 2.39 -15.17
C HIS A 329 46.46 1.75 -16.49
N GLU A 330 47.14 2.03 -17.61
CA GLU A 330 46.82 1.45 -18.92
C GLU A 330 47.00 -0.08 -18.94
N LEU A 331 48.05 -0.58 -18.28
CA LEU A 331 48.32 -2.02 -18.16
C LEU A 331 47.21 -2.73 -17.35
N VAL A 332 46.75 -2.11 -16.25
CA VAL A 332 45.66 -2.63 -15.43
C VAL A 332 44.36 -2.69 -16.25
N ILE A 333 43.98 -1.62 -16.96
CA ILE A 333 42.74 -1.60 -17.75
C ILE A 333 42.73 -2.70 -18.81
N ARG A 334 43.85 -2.93 -19.50
CA ARG A 334 43.93 -3.98 -20.53
C ARG A 334 43.87 -5.38 -19.93
N THR A 335 44.56 -5.61 -18.81
CA THR A 335 44.50 -6.86 -18.06
C THR A 335 43.07 -7.17 -17.61
N VAL A 336 42.35 -6.17 -17.10
CA VAL A 336 40.94 -6.30 -16.71
C VAL A 336 40.05 -6.66 -17.90
N LYS A 337 40.22 -5.99 -19.05
CA LYS A 337 39.46 -6.32 -20.27
C LYS A 337 39.67 -7.76 -20.70
N ILE A 338 40.92 -8.24 -20.70
CA ILE A 338 41.24 -9.63 -21.04
C ILE A 338 40.57 -10.60 -20.06
N LEU A 339 40.64 -10.31 -18.75
CA LEU A 339 40.03 -11.13 -17.72
C LEU A 339 38.51 -11.23 -17.87
N VAL A 340 37.84 -10.09 -18.08
CA VAL A 340 36.38 -10.05 -18.28
C VAL A 340 35.94 -10.85 -19.51
N ILE A 341 36.65 -10.72 -20.64
CA ILE A 341 36.31 -11.46 -21.85
C ILE A 341 36.70 -12.95 -21.75
N SER A 342 37.76 -13.29 -21.02
CA SER A 342 38.12 -14.69 -20.75
C SER A 342 37.02 -15.43 -19.99
N ILE A 343 36.30 -14.75 -19.08
CA ILE A 343 35.15 -15.33 -18.39
C ILE A 343 34.02 -15.72 -19.36
N LEU A 344 33.81 -15.00 -20.47
CA LEU A 344 32.82 -15.38 -21.50
C LEU A 344 33.11 -16.74 -22.15
N LEU A 345 34.38 -17.17 -22.20
CA LEU A 345 34.77 -18.46 -22.76
C LEU A 345 34.33 -19.63 -21.86
N ASN A 346 34.16 -19.37 -20.56
CA ASN A 346 33.64 -20.34 -19.61
C ASN A 346 32.12 -20.22 -19.52
N SER A 347 31.42 -20.96 -20.39
CA SER A 347 29.95 -20.91 -20.48
C SER A 347 29.23 -21.31 -19.19
N ALA A 348 29.84 -22.15 -18.34
CA ALA A 348 29.24 -22.57 -17.06
C ALA A 348 29.25 -21.45 -16.00
N ALA A 349 30.28 -20.58 -16.01
CA ALA A 349 30.45 -19.52 -15.04
C ALA A 349 29.97 -18.13 -15.54
N ALA A 350 29.98 -17.92 -16.86
CA ALA A 350 29.73 -16.61 -17.47
C ALA A 350 28.38 -16.01 -17.06
N TRP A 351 27.30 -16.79 -17.10
CA TRP A 351 25.97 -16.29 -16.73
C TRP A 351 25.95 -15.77 -15.29
N ASN A 352 26.44 -16.55 -14.33
CA ASN A 352 26.44 -16.16 -12.92
C ASN A 352 27.32 -14.92 -12.68
N PHE A 353 28.47 -14.83 -13.34
CA PHE A 353 29.34 -13.66 -13.26
C PHE A 353 28.64 -12.40 -13.79
N PHE A 354 28.17 -12.41 -15.05
CA PHE A 354 27.57 -11.21 -15.63
C PHE A 354 26.21 -10.87 -15.01
N TYR A 355 25.42 -11.86 -14.60
CA TYR A 355 24.17 -11.57 -13.91
C TYR A 355 24.42 -10.85 -12.58
N ASN A 356 25.25 -11.44 -11.71
CA ASN A 356 25.45 -10.91 -10.36
C ASN A 356 26.17 -9.55 -10.34
N TYR A 357 27.08 -9.30 -11.30
CA TYR A 357 27.89 -8.07 -11.31
C TYR A 357 27.41 -7.00 -12.30
N LEU A 358 26.69 -7.35 -13.37
CA LEU A 358 26.27 -6.40 -14.42
C LEU A 358 24.75 -6.39 -14.64
N PHE A 359 24.12 -7.52 -14.94
CA PHE A 359 22.72 -7.54 -15.35
C PHE A 359 21.73 -7.37 -14.21
N PHE A 360 22.10 -7.71 -12.97
CA PHE A 360 21.30 -7.49 -11.77
C PHE A 360 20.82 -6.04 -11.66
N ILE A 361 21.71 -5.07 -11.96
CA ILE A 361 21.39 -3.64 -11.88
C ILE A 361 20.29 -3.23 -12.87
N PHE A 362 20.19 -3.90 -14.02
CA PHE A 362 19.18 -3.59 -15.06
C PHE A 362 17.87 -4.38 -14.90
N VAL A 363 17.91 -5.53 -14.21
CA VAL A 363 16.77 -6.44 -14.07
C VAL A 363 16.12 -6.35 -12.69
N ASP A 364 16.92 -6.48 -11.64
CA ASP A 364 16.47 -6.44 -10.24
C ASP A 364 16.53 -5.03 -9.66
N GLY A 365 17.50 -4.23 -10.08
CA GLY A 365 17.67 -2.83 -9.65
C GLY A 365 16.40 -1.98 -9.80
N PRO A 366 15.74 -1.94 -10.96
CA PRO A 366 14.51 -1.17 -11.15
C PRO A 366 13.38 -1.59 -10.20
N GLN A 367 13.22 -2.90 -9.96
CA GLN A 367 12.20 -3.42 -9.04
C GLN A 367 12.47 -3.00 -7.61
N PHE A 368 13.74 -3.09 -7.17
CA PHE A 368 14.14 -2.65 -5.84
C PHE A 368 13.81 -1.18 -5.62
N ILE A 369 14.14 -0.31 -6.59
CA ILE A 369 13.85 1.12 -6.51
C ILE A 369 12.33 1.36 -6.47
N ILE A 370 11.56 0.74 -7.36
CA ILE A 370 10.10 0.92 -7.41
C ILE A 370 9.44 0.45 -6.11
N LYS A 371 9.85 -0.71 -5.57
CA LYS A 371 9.34 -1.21 -4.30
C LYS A 371 9.62 -0.23 -3.17
N THR A 372 10.86 0.27 -3.08
CA THR A 372 11.27 1.24 -2.05
C THR A 372 10.44 2.53 -2.14
N ILE A 373 10.22 3.06 -3.36
CA ILE A 373 9.41 4.26 -3.56
C ILE A 373 7.94 4.02 -3.16
N ASN A 374 7.36 2.88 -3.55
CA ASN A 374 5.98 2.55 -3.19
C ASN A 374 5.80 2.39 -1.67
N GLU A 375 6.79 1.80 -0.98
CA GLU A 375 6.77 1.65 0.48
C GLU A 375 6.90 3.00 1.20
N ALA A 376 7.75 3.90 0.68
CA ALA A 376 7.93 5.25 1.19
C ALA A 376 6.70 6.16 0.96
N THR A 377 5.95 5.94 -0.12
CA THR A 377 4.75 6.75 -0.47
C THR A 377 3.44 6.17 0.07
N ALA A 378 3.48 4.98 0.70
CA ALA A 378 2.37 4.41 1.43
C ALA A 378 2.21 5.09 2.80
N ILE A 379 1.78 6.35 2.79
CA ILE A 379 1.69 7.29 3.93
C ILE A 379 0.51 7.05 4.89
N GLY A 380 -0.14 5.88 4.84
CA GLY A 380 -1.34 5.62 5.64
C GLY A 380 -1.92 4.22 5.45
N PRO A 381 -3.10 3.94 6.02
CA PRO A 381 -3.69 2.61 6.09
C PRO A 381 -4.26 2.08 4.77
N GLY A 382 -4.36 0.75 4.66
CA GLY A 382 -4.88 0.07 3.47
C GLY A 382 -3.78 -0.32 2.48
N SER A 383 -4.15 -0.59 1.23
CA SER A 383 -3.21 -1.05 0.20
C SER A 383 -2.11 -0.01 -0.07
N SER A 384 -0.88 -0.48 -0.30
CA SER A 384 0.27 0.34 -0.69
C SER A 384 0.08 0.99 -2.07
N SER A 385 -0.64 0.35 -2.98
CA SER A 385 -0.99 0.94 -4.27
C SER A 385 -2.22 1.83 -4.17
N ILE A 386 -2.20 2.94 -4.92
CA ILE A 386 -3.36 3.84 -4.99
C ILE A 386 -4.58 3.17 -5.63
N LEU A 387 -4.34 2.33 -6.65
CA LEU A 387 -5.40 1.56 -7.30
C LEU A 387 -6.02 0.55 -6.32
N GLY A 388 -5.19 -0.15 -5.55
CA GLY A 388 -5.64 -1.08 -4.51
C GLY A 388 -6.45 -0.36 -3.44
N LEU A 389 -6.02 0.82 -2.99
CA LEU A 389 -6.76 1.63 -2.01
C LEU A 389 -8.13 2.05 -2.54
N MET A 390 -8.23 2.51 -3.79
CA MET A 390 -9.49 2.99 -4.35
C MET A 390 -10.51 1.89 -4.66
N ILE A 391 -10.04 0.68 -4.98
CA ILE A 391 -10.87 -0.51 -5.24
C ILE A 391 -11.18 -1.28 -3.94
N ALA A 392 -10.45 -1.02 -2.86
CA ALA A 392 -10.64 -1.71 -1.59
C ALA A 392 -12.11 -1.68 -1.16
N PRO A 393 -12.67 -2.81 -0.70
CA PRO A 393 -14.10 -2.89 -0.39
C PRO A 393 -14.49 -1.93 0.73
N HIS A 394 -13.60 -1.62 1.67
CA HIS A 394 -13.82 -0.65 2.74
C HIS A 394 -13.96 0.78 2.17
N THR A 395 -13.08 1.17 1.26
CA THR A 395 -13.13 2.48 0.57
C THR A 395 -14.42 2.62 -0.24
N LEU A 396 -14.79 1.58 -1.01
CA LEU A 396 -16.02 1.59 -1.79
C LEU A 396 -17.27 1.65 -0.90
N LYS A 397 -17.31 0.92 0.23
CA LYS A 397 -18.42 1.01 1.19
C LYS A 397 -18.55 2.41 1.80
N LYS A 398 -17.42 3.02 2.18
CA LYS A 398 -17.39 4.42 2.64
C LYS A 398 -17.92 5.38 1.57
N LEU A 399 -17.50 5.21 0.31
CA LEU A 399 -17.98 6.00 -0.82
C LEU A 399 -19.48 5.82 -1.06
N PHE A 400 -19.98 4.58 -1.15
CA PHE A 400 -21.39 4.28 -1.40
C PHE A 400 -22.29 4.71 -0.24
N SER A 401 -21.75 4.85 0.97
CA SER A 401 -22.53 5.36 2.11
C SER A 401 -23.10 6.76 1.88
N ILE A 402 -22.44 7.57 1.04
CA ILE A 402 -22.83 8.95 0.76
C ILE A 402 -24.02 9.02 -0.22
N LEU A 403 -24.32 7.93 -0.94
CA LEU A 403 -25.31 7.86 -2.03
C LEU A 403 -26.71 8.37 -1.61
N PHE A 404 -27.14 8.05 -0.40
CA PHE A 404 -28.48 8.35 0.10
C PHE A 404 -28.52 9.47 1.16
N VAL A 405 -27.40 10.14 1.40
CA VAL A 405 -27.32 11.23 2.39
C VAL A 405 -27.75 12.56 1.76
N HIS A 406 -27.23 12.87 0.57
CA HIS A 406 -27.53 14.09 -0.18
C HIS A 406 -27.65 13.79 -1.67
N TRP A 407 -28.46 14.55 -2.39
CA TRP A 407 -28.59 14.43 -3.86
C TRP A 407 -27.26 14.59 -4.59
N GLY A 408 -26.36 15.42 -4.06
CA GLY A 408 -24.99 15.61 -4.57
C GLY A 408 -24.09 14.38 -4.42
N GLY A 409 -24.44 13.44 -3.53
CA GLY A 409 -23.70 12.19 -3.32
C GLY A 409 -23.68 11.31 -4.57
N PHE A 410 -24.78 11.27 -5.33
CA PHE A 410 -24.85 10.53 -6.60
C PHE A 410 -23.82 11.04 -7.62
N ILE A 411 -23.76 12.36 -7.79
CA ILE A 411 -22.80 13.00 -8.70
C ILE A 411 -21.37 12.76 -8.23
N TYR A 412 -21.12 12.89 -6.92
CA TYR A 412 -19.80 12.64 -6.33
C TYR A 412 -19.29 11.22 -6.62
N ILE A 413 -20.14 10.21 -6.44
CA ILE A 413 -19.79 8.80 -6.71
C ILE A 413 -19.49 8.59 -8.20
N ILE A 414 -20.29 9.16 -9.09
CA ILE A 414 -20.04 9.06 -10.54
C ILE A 414 -18.68 9.67 -10.89
N CYS A 415 -18.39 10.88 -10.41
CA CYS A 415 -17.11 11.53 -10.66
C CYS A 415 -15.95 10.69 -10.09
N TYR A 416 -16.08 10.16 -8.87
CA TYR A 416 -15.08 9.28 -8.28
C TYR A 416 -14.84 8.02 -9.13
N LEU A 417 -15.91 7.36 -9.61
CA LEU A 417 -15.79 6.17 -10.46
C LEU A 417 -15.17 6.48 -11.82
N ILE A 418 -15.43 7.66 -12.39
CA ILE A 418 -14.74 8.14 -13.61
C ILE A 418 -13.24 8.30 -13.33
N LEU A 419 -12.87 8.91 -12.20
CA LEU A 419 -11.47 9.11 -11.81
C LEU A 419 -10.76 7.77 -11.55
N LEU A 420 -11.44 6.82 -10.88
CA LEU A 420 -10.97 5.45 -10.71
C LEU A 420 -10.71 4.77 -12.06
N TYR A 421 -11.63 4.91 -13.02
CA TYR A 421 -11.46 4.37 -14.37
C TYR A 421 -10.20 4.94 -15.05
N TYR A 422 -9.96 6.25 -14.95
CA TYR A 422 -8.73 6.85 -15.50
C TYR A 422 -7.47 6.32 -14.82
N ILE A 423 -7.45 6.22 -13.48
CA ILE A 423 -6.30 5.65 -12.74
C ILE A 423 -6.04 4.19 -13.14
N LEU A 424 -7.09 3.40 -13.35
CA LEU A 424 -6.96 2.02 -13.81
C LEU A 424 -6.30 1.96 -15.19
N ILE A 425 -6.76 2.78 -16.14
CA ILE A 425 -6.16 2.85 -17.49
C ILE A 425 -4.70 3.31 -17.43
N ILE A 426 -4.38 4.31 -16.61
CA ILE A 426 -3.00 4.80 -16.42
C ILE A 426 -2.11 3.69 -15.85
N SER A 427 -2.57 3.00 -14.81
CA SER A 427 -1.82 1.91 -14.15
C SER A 427 -1.60 0.74 -15.10
N PHE A 428 -2.61 0.39 -15.91
CA PHE A 428 -2.50 -0.65 -16.91
C PHE A 428 -1.50 -0.29 -18.03
N ARG A 429 -1.55 0.95 -18.54
CA ARG A 429 -0.56 1.45 -19.51
C ARG A 429 0.86 1.42 -18.94
N ALA A 430 1.03 1.81 -17.68
CA ALA A 430 2.32 1.77 -17.00
C ALA A 430 2.86 0.33 -16.87
N THR A 431 1.97 -0.61 -16.57
CA THR A 431 2.31 -2.04 -16.50
C THR A 431 2.77 -2.56 -17.86
N ILE A 432 2.05 -2.25 -18.95
CA ILE A 432 2.47 -2.65 -20.31
C ILE A 432 3.83 -2.05 -20.67
N LEU A 433 4.07 -0.79 -20.33
CA LEU A 433 5.36 -0.15 -20.58
C LEU A 433 6.50 -0.86 -19.83
N TYR A 434 6.26 -1.24 -18.58
CA TYR A 434 7.21 -2.03 -17.78
C TYR A 434 7.51 -3.37 -18.44
N LEU A 435 6.49 -4.09 -18.90
CA LEU A 435 6.67 -5.39 -19.57
C LEU A 435 7.49 -5.25 -20.85
N ASN A 436 7.21 -4.21 -21.65
CA ASN A 436 8.00 -3.92 -22.85
C ASN A 436 9.46 -3.62 -22.50
N ALA A 437 9.71 -2.85 -21.45
CA ALA A 437 11.06 -2.57 -20.96
C ALA A 437 11.80 -3.84 -20.54
N LEU A 438 11.16 -4.75 -19.79
CA LEU A 438 11.75 -6.04 -19.43
C LEU A 438 12.16 -6.87 -20.65
N ILE A 439 11.30 -6.92 -21.69
CA ILE A 439 11.58 -7.65 -22.92
C ILE A 439 12.78 -7.03 -23.65
N LEU A 440 12.83 -5.70 -23.76
CA LEU A 440 13.94 -4.99 -24.43
C LEU A 440 15.26 -5.16 -23.67
N VAL A 441 15.25 -5.07 -22.33
CA VAL A 441 16.42 -5.37 -21.49
C VAL A 441 16.85 -6.82 -21.71
N GLY A 442 15.90 -7.76 -21.74
CA GLY A 442 16.18 -9.17 -21.99
C GLY A 442 16.84 -9.43 -23.35
N ILE A 443 16.32 -8.83 -24.42
CA ILE A 443 16.93 -8.89 -25.76
C ILE A 443 18.33 -8.27 -25.73
N GLY A 444 18.50 -7.13 -25.06
CA GLY A 444 19.80 -6.50 -24.88
C GLY A 444 20.81 -7.41 -24.18
N ILE A 445 20.39 -8.15 -23.16
CA ILE A 445 21.22 -9.13 -22.44
C ILE A 445 21.59 -10.32 -23.34
N ILE A 446 20.67 -10.83 -24.16
CA ILE A 446 20.93 -11.95 -25.08
C ILE A 446 22.07 -11.60 -26.05
N VAL A 447 22.12 -10.37 -26.58
CA VAL A 447 23.20 -9.93 -27.49
C VAL A 447 24.46 -9.49 -26.72
N GLY A 448 24.39 -9.40 -25.40
CA GLY A 448 25.49 -9.02 -24.51
C GLY A 448 26.83 -9.70 -24.77
N PRO A 449 26.92 -11.02 -25.02
CA PRO A 449 28.19 -11.70 -25.32
C PRO A 449 28.95 -11.10 -26.51
N VAL A 450 28.23 -10.54 -27.50
CA VAL A 450 28.84 -9.89 -28.67
C VAL A 450 29.27 -8.47 -28.31
N PHE A 451 28.37 -7.68 -27.72
CA PHE A 451 28.67 -6.29 -27.37
C PHE A 451 29.79 -6.16 -26.34
N LEU A 452 29.91 -7.10 -25.40
CA LEU A 452 31.01 -7.14 -24.44
C LEU A 452 32.37 -7.23 -25.13
N CYS A 453 32.48 -7.99 -26.23
CA CYS A 453 33.74 -8.09 -26.99
C CYS A 453 34.16 -6.74 -27.61
N PHE A 454 33.22 -5.85 -27.90
CA PHE A 454 33.51 -4.53 -28.47
C PHE A 454 34.17 -3.57 -27.48
N VAL A 455 34.28 -3.92 -26.19
CA VAL A 455 35.05 -3.11 -25.22
C VAL A 455 36.57 -3.18 -25.47
N LEU A 456 37.03 -4.21 -26.18
CA LEU A 456 38.46 -4.46 -26.42
C LEU A 456 39.08 -3.34 -27.25
N PHE A 457 38.44 -2.92 -28.33
CA PHE A 457 39.00 -1.97 -29.29
C PHE A 457 38.39 -0.58 -29.15
N GLN A 458 39.21 0.46 -29.30
CA GLN A 458 38.73 1.85 -29.25
C GLN A 458 37.72 2.15 -30.36
N PHE A 459 37.89 1.56 -31.55
CA PHE A 459 36.99 1.77 -32.68
C PHE A 459 35.57 1.22 -32.45
N THR A 460 35.44 0.07 -31.78
CA THR A 460 34.14 -0.57 -31.51
C THR A 460 33.54 -0.20 -30.15
N LYS A 461 34.32 0.44 -29.27
CA LYS A 461 33.88 0.96 -27.96
C LYS A 461 32.58 1.77 -28.00
N PRO A 462 32.33 2.68 -28.98
CA PRO A 462 31.07 3.43 -29.02
C PRO A 462 29.82 2.53 -29.18
N ILE A 463 29.96 1.36 -29.81
CA ILE A 463 28.86 0.40 -29.96
C ILE A 463 28.53 -0.24 -28.62
N PHE A 464 29.56 -0.61 -27.84
CA PHE A 464 29.40 -1.12 -26.47
C PHE A 464 28.80 -0.05 -25.55
N GLU A 465 29.29 1.18 -25.61
CA GLU A 465 28.76 2.30 -24.81
C GLU A 465 27.29 2.56 -25.11
N ASN A 466 26.91 2.55 -26.39
CA ASN A 466 25.50 2.68 -26.79
C ASN A 466 24.65 1.50 -26.31
N TRP A 467 25.16 0.28 -26.31
CA TRP A 467 24.44 -0.89 -25.77
C TRP A 467 24.16 -0.74 -24.27
N ILE A 468 25.16 -0.37 -23.47
CA ILE A 468 24.97 -0.08 -22.03
C ILE A 468 24.00 1.10 -21.82
N LYS A 469 24.11 2.15 -22.63
CA LYS A 469 23.20 3.30 -22.58
C LYS A 469 21.75 2.87 -22.83
N GLN A 470 21.50 2.00 -23.82
CA GLN A 470 20.16 1.48 -24.10
C GLN A 470 19.62 0.62 -22.95
N LEU A 471 20.44 -0.29 -22.39
CA LEU A 471 20.06 -1.06 -21.20
C LEU A 471 19.67 -0.15 -20.03
N THR A 472 20.44 0.92 -19.83
CA THR A 472 20.17 1.92 -18.78
C THR A 472 18.86 2.66 -19.01
N ILE A 473 18.59 3.11 -20.25
CA ILE A 473 17.34 3.80 -20.61
C ILE A 473 16.13 2.91 -20.32
N TYR A 474 16.16 1.68 -20.82
CA TYR A 474 15.03 0.75 -20.66
C TYR A 474 14.82 0.35 -19.20
N ALA A 475 15.89 0.19 -18.42
CA ALA A 475 15.78 -0.08 -16.98
C ALA A 475 15.23 1.12 -16.19
N LEU A 476 15.58 2.35 -16.57
CA LEU A 476 15.17 3.57 -15.84
C LEU A 476 13.76 4.06 -16.20
N GLN A 477 13.32 3.83 -17.45
CA GLN A 477 12.00 4.23 -17.93
C GLN A 477 10.84 3.80 -17.00
N PRO A 478 10.73 2.53 -16.56
CA PRO A 478 9.69 2.15 -15.60
C PRO A 478 9.88 2.79 -14.23
N VAL A 479 11.12 2.97 -13.76
CA VAL A 479 11.39 3.59 -12.46
C VAL A 479 10.83 5.00 -12.39
N ILE A 480 11.11 5.82 -13.41
CA ILE A 480 10.61 7.19 -13.49
C ILE A 480 9.08 7.22 -13.52
N LEU A 481 8.47 6.32 -14.29
CA LEU A 481 7.03 6.25 -14.42
C LEU A 481 6.34 5.90 -13.09
N PHE A 482 6.78 4.82 -12.45
CA PHE A 482 6.21 4.39 -11.17
C PHE A 482 6.54 5.37 -10.05
N ALA A 483 7.67 6.07 -10.10
CA ALA A 483 7.98 7.15 -9.18
C ALA A 483 6.96 8.30 -9.27
N GLY A 484 6.59 8.71 -10.49
CA GLY A 484 5.55 9.72 -10.67
C GLY A 484 4.16 9.26 -10.22
N ILE A 485 3.81 7.99 -10.49
CA ILE A 485 2.56 7.39 -9.98
C ILE A 485 2.53 7.38 -8.46
N ALA A 486 3.63 6.98 -7.82
CA ALA A 486 3.76 6.93 -6.37
C ALA A 486 3.67 8.33 -5.74
N PHE A 487 4.40 9.30 -6.28
CA PHE A 487 4.42 10.68 -5.78
C PHE A 487 3.06 11.37 -5.90
N VAL A 488 2.41 11.30 -7.07
CA VAL A 488 1.05 11.85 -7.24
C VAL A 488 0.05 11.02 -6.42
N GLY A 489 0.28 9.72 -6.30
CA GLY A 489 -0.52 8.80 -5.48
C GLY A 489 -0.56 9.18 -4.01
N MET A 490 0.51 9.77 -3.46
CA MET A 490 0.54 10.31 -2.10
C MET A 490 -0.54 11.39 -1.89
N PHE A 491 -0.67 12.34 -2.82
CA PHE A 491 -1.69 13.38 -2.74
C PHE A 491 -3.11 12.82 -2.91
N ILE A 492 -3.30 11.88 -3.85
CA ILE A 492 -4.59 11.22 -4.06
C ILE A 492 -5.01 10.47 -2.80
N ARG A 493 -4.07 9.78 -2.15
CA ARG A 493 -4.28 9.04 -0.90
C ARG A 493 -4.71 9.96 0.23
N HIS A 494 -3.98 11.06 0.47
CA HIS A 494 -4.34 12.07 1.47
C HIS A 494 -5.77 12.60 1.25
N GLU A 495 -6.13 12.91 0.00
CA GLU A 495 -7.47 13.41 -0.31
C GLU A 495 -8.57 12.36 -0.14
N ILE A 496 -8.28 11.08 -0.41
CA ILE A 496 -9.20 9.97 -0.10
C ILE A 496 -9.43 9.88 1.41
N TYR A 497 -8.37 9.92 2.22
CA TYR A 497 -8.48 9.85 3.67
C TYR A 497 -9.22 11.06 4.25
N ALA A 498 -8.92 12.26 3.79
CA ALA A 498 -9.59 13.48 4.24
C ALA A 498 -11.08 13.54 3.83
N SER A 499 -11.47 12.87 2.74
CA SER A 499 -12.84 12.87 2.22
C SER A 499 -13.69 11.70 2.72
N LEU A 500 -13.09 10.52 2.92
CA LEU A 500 -13.77 9.28 3.30
C LEU A 500 -13.42 8.79 4.71
N GLY A 501 -12.59 9.52 5.46
CA GLY A 501 -12.11 9.18 6.80
C GLY A 501 -13.14 9.31 7.93
N PHE A 502 -14.36 8.81 7.70
CA PHE A 502 -15.46 8.78 8.67
C PHE A 502 -15.99 7.35 8.84
N ARG A 503 -16.64 7.08 9.98
CA ARG A 503 -17.22 5.76 10.31
C ARG A 503 -18.50 5.49 9.50
N VAL A 504 -18.64 4.28 8.98
CA VAL A 504 -19.84 3.83 8.26
C VAL A 504 -20.41 2.56 8.89
N CYS A 505 -21.72 2.46 8.95
CA CYS A 505 -22.42 1.31 9.51
C CYS A 505 -23.40 0.73 8.50
N GLU A 506 -23.59 -0.58 8.58
CA GLU A 506 -24.51 -1.34 7.78
C GLU A 506 -25.91 -1.29 8.40
N VAL A 507 -26.93 -1.01 7.59
CA VAL A 507 -28.33 -1.08 8.02
C VAL A 507 -29.07 -2.10 7.17
N PRO A 508 -29.71 -3.11 7.80
CA PRO A 508 -30.53 -4.06 7.06
C PRO A 508 -31.74 -3.34 6.48
N PHE A 509 -32.03 -3.55 5.19
CA PHE A 509 -33.21 -2.98 4.53
C PHE A 509 -34.49 -3.44 5.24
N PRO A 510 -35.51 -2.57 5.44
CA PRO A 510 -36.78 -2.93 6.07
C PRO A 510 -37.49 -4.08 5.31
N PRO A 511 -38.40 -4.83 5.96
CA PRO A 511 -38.82 -6.18 5.57
C PRO A 511 -39.81 -6.23 4.39
N ILE A 512 -39.67 -5.37 3.38
CA ILE A 512 -40.35 -5.58 2.08
C ILE A 512 -39.69 -6.77 1.35
N ALA A 513 -38.44 -7.10 1.70
CA ALA A 513 -37.69 -8.23 1.17
C ALA A 513 -38.16 -9.61 1.69
N ASN A 514 -38.78 -9.69 2.88
CA ASN A 514 -39.22 -10.99 3.43
C ASN A 514 -40.31 -11.65 2.57
N THR A 515 -41.11 -10.86 1.86
CA THR A 515 -42.15 -11.36 0.96
C THR A 515 -41.55 -11.86 -0.36
N LEU A 516 -40.53 -11.18 -0.89
CA LEU A 516 -39.87 -11.56 -2.15
C LEU A 516 -38.90 -12.74 -1.96
N ILE A 517 -38.16 -12.77 -0.84
CA ILE A 517 -37.18 -13.83 -0.51
C ILE A 517 -37.88 -15.14 -0.14
N LYS A 518 -39.06 -15.09 0.51
CA LYS A 518 -39.92 -16.26 0.74
C LYS A 518 -40.39 -16.93 -0.55
N ILE A 519 -40.60 -16.15 -1.61
CA ILE A 519 -41.04 -16.67 -2.91
C ILE A 519 -39.89 -17.34 -3.66
N ILE A 520 -38.63 -16.93 -3.43
CA ILE A 520 -37.48 -17.34 -4.24
C ILE A 520 -36.64 -18.46 -3.59
N SER A 521 -36.50 -18.51 -2.26
CA SER A 521 -35.38 -19.26 -1.65
C SER A 521 -35.72 -20.38 -0.67
N GLY A 522 -36.97 -20.54 -0.23
CA GLY A 522 -37.42 -21.76 0.47
C GLY A 522 -36.61 -22.22 1.71
N ASP A 523 -35.77 -21.37 2.31
CA ASP A 523 -34.97 -21.71 3.49
C ASP A 523 -35.01 -20.56 4.51
N SER A 524 -35.33 -20.89 5.75
CA SER A 524 -35.57 -19.97 6.87
C SER A 524 -34.37 -19.82 7.81
N SER A 525 -33.18 -20.24 7.39
CA SER A 525 -31.95 -20.14 8.16
C SER A 525 -31.04 -18.99 7.68
N LYS A 526 -31.29 -17.80 8.27
CA LYS A 526 -30.46 -16.58 8.40
C LYS A 526 -31.17 -15.33 7.86
N LYS A 527 -31.24 -14.30 8.72
CA LYS A 527 -31.57 -12.92 8.32
C LYS A 527 -30.48 -12.39 7.38
N GLN A 528 -30.57 -12.70 6.10
CA GLN A 528 -29.67 -12.16 5.08
C GLN A 528 -30.52 -11.36 4.10
N SER A 529 -30.56 -10.05 4.31
CA SER A 529 -31.07 -9.13 3.29
C SER A 529 -30.07 -9.12 2.14
N LEU A 530 -30.55 -9.39 0.93
CA LEU A 530 -29.77 -9.41 -0.30
C LEU A 530 -29.27 -8.00 -0.72
N LEU A 531 -29.71 -6.97 -0.01
CA LEU A 531 -29.40 -5.55 -0.19
C LEU A 531 -29.16 -4.92 1.18
N ASN A 532 -27.90 -4.90 1.62
CA ASN A 532 -27.51 -4.16 2.82
C ASN A 532 -27.00 -2.78 2.39
N LEU A 533 -27.56 -1.73 3.00
CA LEU A 533 -27.19 -0.35 2.69
C LEU A 533 -26.23 0.16 3.74
N TRP A 534 -25.19 0.85 3.28
CA TRP A 534 -24.22 1.51 4.15
C TRP A 534 -24.63 2.96 4.33
N PHE A 535 -24.50 3.47 5.55
CA PHE A 535 -24.72 4.88 5.85
C PHE A 535 -23.58 5.39 6.74
N PRO A 536 -23.21 6.68 6.66
CA PRO A 536 -22.37 7.29 7.67
C PRO A 536 -23.05 7.12 9.03
N ALA A 537 -22.29 6.65 10.02
CA ALA A 537 -22.82 6.41 11.37
C ALA A 537 -23.50 7.67 11.94
N GLN A 538 -23.01 8.84 11.52
CA GLN A 538 -23.48 10.17 11.89
C GLN A 538 -24.90 10.50 11.39
N VAL A 539 -25.40 9.83 10.34
CA VAL A 539 -26.70 10.12 9.72
C VAL A 539 -27.82 9.23 10.30
N LEU A 540 -27.47 8.06 10.83
CA LEU A 540 -28.44 7.00 11.18
C LEU A 540 -29.25 7.25 12.46
N LYS A 541 -28.78 8.07 13.40
CA LYS A 541 -29.57 8.45 14.59
C LYS A 541 -29.58 9.97 14.73
N LYS A 542 -30.73 10.60 14.49
CA LYS A 542 -31.01 12.04 14.78
C LYS A 542 -30.77 12.44 16.25
N THR A 543 -30.51 11.49 17.15
CA THR A 543 -30.26 11.66 18.59
C THR A 543 -28.89 11.17 19.06
N LEU A 544 -28.02 10.64 18.20
CA LEU A 544 -26.60 10.53 18.53
C LEU A 544 -25.98 11.92 18.41
N LEU A 545 -26.10 12.70 19.48
CA LEU A 545 -25.24 13.86 19.68
C LEU A 545 -23.81 13.39 19.46
N PHE A 546 -23.15 13.99 18.47
CA PHE A 546 -21.71 13.84 18.28
C PHE A 546 -21.05 13.94 19.64
N ASN A 547 -20.28 12.91 20.04
CA ASN A 547 -19.50 13.02 21.26
C ASN A 547 -18.37 14.07 21.08
N GLN A 548 -18.08 14.45 19.81
CA GLN A 548 -17.04 15.40 19.36
C GLN A 548 -15.76 15.27 20.18
N LYS A 549 -15.42 14.02 20.50
CA LYS A 549 -14.41 13.72 21.49
C LYS A 549 -13.04 13.96 20.89
N CYS A 550 -12.35 14.95 21.42
CA CYS A 550 -10.95 15.18 21.18
C CYS A 550 -10.14 14.22 22.07
N ALA A 551 -9.18 13.51 21.48
CA ALA A 551 -8.26 12.69 22.25
C ALA A 551 -6.88 12.65 21.59
N ASN A 552 -5.87 12.34 22.40
CA ASN A 552 -4.51 12.14 21.91
C ASN A 552 -4.39 10.72 21.33
N ILE A 553 -4.52 10.59 20.02
CA ILE A 553 -4.55 9.31 19.31
C ILE A 553 -3.31 9.14 18.41
N PRO A 554 -2.86 7.90 18.14
CA PRO A 554 -1.86 7.66 17.10
C PRO A 554 -2.44 8.07 15.74
N VAL A 555 -1.76 8.98 15.05
CA VAL A 555 -2.28 9.61 13.82
C VAL A 555 -2.18 8.61 12.67
N PRO A 556 -3.25 8.35 11.92
CA PRO A 556 -3.29 7.32 10.88
C PRO A 556 -2.59 7.72 9.56
N GLU A 557 -1.88 8.85 9.52
CA GLU A 557 -1.23 9.37 8.33
C GLU A 557 0.15 9.95 8.69
N ASP A 558 1.07 9.91 7.73
CA ASP A 558 2.37 10.57 7.84
C ASP A 558 2.17 12.08 8.03
N HIS A 559 2.81 12.64 9.04
CA HIS A 559 2.69 14.07 9.35
C HIS A 559 3.95 14.59 10.04
N ILE A 560 4.12 15.91 10.00
CA ILE A 560 5.22 16.58 10.67
C ILE A 560 4.76 16.98 12.07
N VAL A 561 5.53 16.59 13.07
CA VAL A 561 5.36 17.02 14.46
C VAL A 561 6.41 18.08 14.77
N TYR A 562 5.97 19.17 15.40
CA TYR A 562 6.86 20.24 15.82
C TYR A 562 7.16 20.10 17.32
N ARG A 563 8.42 19.79 17.66
CA ARG A 563 8.84 19.59 19.06
C ARG A 563 8.87 20.94 19.78
N ASN A 564 8.22 21.04 20.94
CA ASN A 564 8.10 22.23 21.81
C ASN A 564 7.15 23.35 21.34
N GLN A 565 6.17 23.04 20.48
CA GLN A 565 5.18 24.04 20.08
C GLN A 565 3.86 23.92 20.85
N SER A 566 3.30 25.08 21.14
CA SER A 566 1.93 25.27 21.60
C SER A 566 0.93 24.85 20.50
N GLN A 567 0.60 23.55 20.43
CA GLN A 567 -0.41 23.03 19.49
C GLN A 567 -1.80 23.54 19.85
N TRP A 568 -2.64 23.85 18.86
CA TRP A 568 -4.06 24.01 19.18
C TRP A 568 -4.57 22.67 19.70
N GLN A 569 -5.23 22.69 20.85
CA GLN A 569 -5.95 21.54 21.35
C GLN A 569 -7.36 21.59 20.76
N CYS A 570 -7.83 20.48 20.17
CA CYS A 570 -9.25 20.37 19.89
C CYS A 570 -10.02 20.47 21.22
N SER A 571 -11.13 21.20 21.22
CA SER A 571 -11.98 21.32 22.39
C SER A 571 -13.18 20.38 22.24
N ASP A 572 -13.57 19.71 23.32
CA ASP A 572 -14.82 18.96 23.33
C ASP A 572 -16.02 19.93 23.24
N GLY A 573 -16.97 19.64 22.34
CA GLY A 573 -18.28 20.32 22.27
C GLY A 573 -18.60 21.10 20.98
N ILE A 574 -19.91 21.37 20.81
CA ILE A 574 -20.66 21.77 19.59
C ILE A 574 -20.02 22.88 18.73
N SER A 575 -19.12 23.69 19.29
CA SER A 575 -18.52 24.81 18.57
C SER A 575 -17.31 24.45 17.72
N GLY A 576 -16.68 23.27 17.89
CA GLY A 576 -15.50 22.86 17.11
C GLY A 576 -14.34 23.88 17.11
N ASN A 577 -14.36 24.83 18.06
CA ASN A 577 -13.42 25.93 18.12
C ASN A 577 -12.14 25.45 18.78
N SER A 578 -11.12 25.19 17.98
CA SER A 578 -9.77 25.00 18.51
C SER A 578 -9.36 26.25 19.31
N LYS A 579 -8.66 26.08 20.45
CA LYS A 579 -8.08 27.21 21.20
C LYS A 579 -6.67 27.51 20.69
N GLN A 580 -6.38 28.78 20.38
CA GLN A 580 -5.06 29.23 19.98
C GLN A 580 -4.14 29.24 21.21
N LEU A 581 -3.07 28.47 21.19
CA LEU A 581 -1.95 28.65 22.11
C LEU A 581 -0.80 29.27 21.28
N ILE A 582 -0.29 30.44 21.67
CA ILE A 582 0.76 31.18 20.93
C ILE A 582 2.13 30.94 21.62
N ASN A 583 3.15 30.50 20.87
CA ASN A 583 4.39 31.26 20.59
C ASN A 583 5.33 30.57 19.57
N SER A 584 5.61 31.33 18.49
CA SER A 584 6.76 31.40 17.56
C SER A 584 7.26 30.16 16.78
N PRO A 585 7.55 30.28 15.46
CA PRO A 585 8.12 29.21 14.66
C PRO A 585 9.64 29.17 14.78
N ASP A 586 10.18 28.28 15.61
CA ASP A 586 11.52 27.75 15.36
C ASP A 586 11.39 26.56 14.39
N ILE A 587 11.81 26.78 13.14
CA ILE A 587 11.80 25.80 12.03
C ILE A 587 12.87 24.70 12.24
N SER A 588 13.65 24.77 13.33
CA SER A 588 14.79 23.89 13.60
C SER A 588 14.42 22.52 14.20
N ASN A 589 13.16 22.28 14.57
CA ASN A 589 12.73 21.07 15.31
C ASN A 589 11.52 20.35 14.67
N GLU A 590 11.55 20.16 13.35
CA GLU A 590 10.58 19.34 12.62
C GLU A 590 10.99 17.86 12.69
N GLU A 591 10.10 17.01 13.21
CA GLU A 591 10.26 15.56 13.19
C GLU A 591 9.17 14.96 12.30
N HIS A 592 9.58 14.25 11.25
CA HIS A 592 8.66 13.51 10.40
C HIS A 592 8.23 12.22 11.11
N CYS A 593 6.93 12.05 11.31
CA CYS A 593 6.35 10.86 11.90
C CYS A 593 5.60 10.06 10.83
N SER A 594 5.92 8.77 10.70
CA SER A 594 5.14 7.87 9.85
C SER A 594 3.76 7.57 10.45
N ALA A 595 2.86 7.04 9.64
CA ALA A 595 1.52 6.65 10.03
C ALA A 595 1.54 5.73 11.27
N TYR A 596 0.77 6.12 12.28
CA TYR A 596 0.65 5.55 13.61
C TYR A 596 1.90 5.60 14.49
N GLU A 597 2.98 6.25 14.06
CA GLU A 597 4.21 6.36 14.85
C GLU A 597 4.09 7.36 16.01
N CYS A 598 3.49 8.52 15.73
CA CYS A 598 3.34 9.61 16.69
C CYS A 598 1.88 9.84 17.05
N LYS A 599 1.65 10.38 18.24
CA LYS A 599 0.32 10.73 18.74
C LYS A 599 0.08 12.23 18.59
N ALA A 600 -1.14 12.60 18.24
CA ALA A 600 -1.58 13.99 18.21
C ALA A 600 -3.05 14.11 18.63
N ASN A 601 -3.43 15.30 19.07
CA ASN A 601 -4.82 15.62 19.37
C ASN A 601 -5.64 15.66 18.07
N ARG A 602 -6.59 14.73 17.96
CA ARG A 602 -7.52 14.60 16.83
C ARG A 602 -8.91 14.25 17.35
N TYR A 603 -9.92 14.50 16.53
CA TYR A 603 -11.25 13.94 16.77
C TYR A 603 -11.23 12.45 16.43
N VAL A 604 -11.63 11.59 17.37
CA VAL A 604 -11.61 10.12 17.18
C VAL A 604 -12.44 9.69 15.97
N GLU A 605 -13.52 10.41 15.67
CA GLU A 605 -14.41 10.13 14.54
C GLU A 605 -13.86 10.63 13.18
N LEU A 606 -12.88 11.52 13.19
CA LEU A 606 -12.24 12.14 12.02
C LEU A 606 -10.71 12.20 12.19
N PRO A 607 -10.04 11.04 12.28
CA PRO A 607 -8.65 10.96 12.75
C PRO A 607 -7.61 11.51 11.75
N PHE A 608 -7.97 11.65 10.47
CA PHE A 608 -7.09 12.17 9.41
C PHE A 608 -7.07 13.70 9.32
N LEU A 609 -8.04 14.39 9.91
CA LEU A 609 -8.16 15.84 9.78
C LEU A 609 -7.45 16.54 10.94
N ASP A 610 -6.55 17.48 10.63
CA ASP A 610 -5.89 18.26 11.66
C ASP A 610 -6.71 19.50 12.05
N PRO A 611 -7.19 19.64 13.29
CA PRO A 611 -7.90 20.86 13.73
C PRO A 611 -7.04 22.14 13.64
N ASN A 612 -5.71 22.00 13.56
CA ASN A 612 -4.74 23.09 13.53
C ASN A 612 -4.59 23.66 12.12
N ILE A 613 -4.96 22.91 11.08
CA ILE A 613 -4.86 23.31 9.69
C ILE A 613 -6.18 23.96 9.25
N ASN A 614 -6.12 25.16 8.68
CA ASN A 614 -7.31 25.92 8.27
C ASN A 614 -8.20 25.17 7.26
N LYS A 615 -7.58 24.49 6.29
CA LYS A 615 -8.27 23.66 5.27
C LYS A 615 -9.08 22.55 5.95
N ASP A 616 -8.48 21.84 6.88
CA ASP A 616 -9.10 20.71 7.58
C ASP A 616 -10.17 21.16 8.57
N ARG A 617 -9.99 22.32 9.22
CA ARG A 617 -11.03 22.91 10.08
C ARG A 617 -12.34 23.19 9.33
N HIS A 618 -12.26 23.62 8.08
CA HIS A 618 -13.45 23.76 7.23
C HIS A 618 -14.12 22.40 6.96
N ARG A 619 -13.33 21.37 6.66
CA ARG A 619 -13.82 20.00 6.44
C ARG A 619 -14.48 19.40 7.67
N ILE A 620 -13.85 19.53 8.83
CA ILE A 620 -14.36 19.07 10.13
C ILE A 620 -15.75 19.67 10.39
N ARG A 621 -15.90 20.99 10.21
CA ARG A 621 -17.19 21.68 10.37
C ARG A 621 -18.25 21.15 9.40
N ASN A 622 -17.88 20.87 8.15
CA ASN A 622 -18.82 20.31 7.17
C ASN A 622 -19.29 18.90 7.56
N PHE A 623 -18.38 18.02 8.01
CA PHE A 623 -18.74 16.68 8.49
C PHE A 623 -19.67 16.74 9.70
N PHE A 624 -19.36 17.59 10.69
CA PHE A 624 -20.21 17.78 11.86
C PHE A 624 -21.56 18.46 11.53
N ALA A 625 -21.62 19.25 10.45
CA ALA A 625 -22.88 19.76 9.92
C ALA A 625 -23.69 18.72 9.13
N GLY A 626 -23.19 17.49 8.98
CA GLY A 626 -23.84 16.41 8.23
C GLY A 626 -23.65 16.50 6.72
N ASN A 627 -22.71 17.32 6.24
CA ASN A 627 -22.32 17.37 4.83
C ASN A 627 -21.07 16.52 4.57
N PHE A 628 -21.26 15.38 3.90
CA PHE A 628 -20.22 14.40 3.58
C PHE A 628 -19.66 14.58 2.16
N VAL A 629 -20.24 15.46 1.34
CA VAL A 629 -19.81 15.67 -0.05
C VAL A 629 -18.78 16.81 -0.08
N GLN A 630 -17.54 16.50 -0.45
CA GLN A 630 -16.45 17.46 -0.53
C GLN A 630 -16.03 17.74 -1.98
N TRP A 631 -16.60 18.78 -2.59
CA TRP A 631 -16.31 19.14 -3.98
C TRP A 631 -14.86 19.58 -4.20
N ASP A 632 -14.26 20.29 -3.24
CA ASP A 632 -12.87 20.76 -3.33
C ASP A 632 -11.89 19.58 -3.43
N SER A 633 -12.13 18.53 -2.65
CA SER A 633 -11.30 17.32 -2.64
C SER A 633 -11.44 16.54 -3.96
N LEU A 634 -12.67 16.46 -4.50
CA LEU A 634 -12.92 15.83 -5.80
C LEU A 634 -12.23 16.58 -6.95
N LEU A 635 -12.25 17.91 -6.91
CA LEU A 635 -11.54 18.74 -7.90
C LEU A 635 -10.02 18.52 -7.82
N LEU A 636 -9.47 18.44 -6.60
CA LEU A 636 -8.04 18.17 -6.42
C LEU A 636 -7.67 16.76 -6.87
N LEU A 637 -8.53 15.76 -6.61
CA LEU A 637 -8.37 14.41 -7.11
C LEU A 637 -8.33 14.41 -8.65
N ALA A 638 -9.25 15.14 -9.29
CA ALA A 638 -9.29 15.28 -10.75
C ALA A 638 -8.03 15.96 -11.31
N ALA A 639 -7.54 17.01 -10.64
CA ALA A 639 -6.29 17.68 -11.01
C ALA A 639 -5.09 16.72 -10.89
N CYS A 640 -5.01 15.92 -9.82
CA CYS A 640 -3.95 14.93 -9.63
C CYS A 640 -3.98 13.85 -10.71
N VAL A 641 -5.16 13.32 -11.05
CA VAL A 641 -5.32 12.33 -12.12
C VAL A 641 -4.92 12.91 -13.48
N PHE A 642 -5.29 14.17 -13.75
CA PHE A 642 -4.88 14.86 -14.97
C PHE A 642 -3.36 15.05 -15.05
N LEU A 643 -2.73 15.52 -13.97
CA LEU A 643 -1.27 15.66 -13.88
C LEU A 643 -0.57 14.32 -14.09
N LEU A 644 -1.11 13.24 -13.50
CA LEU A 644 -0.57 11.91 -13.65
C LEU A 644 -0.64 11.40 -15.10
N SER A 645 -1.77 11.65 -15.79
CA SER A 645 -1.90 11.32 -17.21
C SER A 645 -0.86 12.06 -18.05
N MET A 646 -0.68 13.36 -17.80
CA MET A 646 0.30 14.17 -18.52
C MET A 646 1.75 13.71 -18.24
N PHE A 647 2.04 13.33 -16.99
CA PHE A 647 3.35 12.80 -16.62
C PHE A 647 3.66 11.48 -17.32
N ASN A 648 2.70 10.56 -17.38
CA ASN A 648 2.84 9.27 -18.06
C ASN A 648 3.25 9.44 -19.54
N ASP A 649 2.62 10.37 -20.25
CA ASP A 649 2.93 10.67 -21.66
C ASP A 649 4.34 11.27 -21.84
N LYS A 650 4.91 11.91 -20.80
CA LYS A 650 6.23 12.55 -20.83
C LYS A 650 7.34 11.70 -20.21
N ALA A 651 7.02 10.65 -19.45
CA ALA A 651 8.00 9.83 -18.73
C ALA A 651 9.06 9.21 -19.65
N ILE A 652 8.68 8.81 -20.87
CA ILE A 652 9.61 8.24 -21.87
C ILE A 652 10.63 9.29 -22.33
N ALA A 653 10.17 10.51 -22.61
CA ALA A 653 11.06 11.61 -23.01
C ALA A 653 12.02 12.00 -21.89
N LEU A 654 11.54 11.98 -20.64
CA LEU A 654 12.37 12.25 -19.46
C LEU A 654 13.45 11.19 -19.24
N ALA A 655 13.12 9.90 -19.40
CA ALA A 655 14.09 8.81 -19.31
C ALA A 655 15.21 8.95 -20.35
N ASN A 656 14.83 9.28 -21.60
CA ASN A 656 15.79 9.53 -22.67
C ASN A 656 16.71 10.72 -22.34
N TYR A 657 16.17 11.82 -21.82
CA TYR A 657 16.94 13.00 -21.45
C TYR A 657 17.97 12.74 -20.33
N ILE A 658 17.56 12.02 -19.28
CA ILE A 658 18.45 11.70 -18.14
C ILE A 658 19.60 10.81 -18.60
N SER A 659 19.30 9.81 -19.44
CA SER A 659 20.32 8.89 -19.96
C SER A 659 21.30 9.54 -20.95
N SER A 660 20.90 10.63 -21.62
CA SER A 660 21.74 11.33 -22.58
C SER A 660 22.63 12.38 -21.92
N GLY A 661 22.66 12.46 -20.58
CA GLY A 661 23.49 13.43 -19.86
C GLY A 661 23.07 14.87 -20.09
N GLY A 662 21.82 15.12 -20.49
CA GLY A 662 21.31 16.46 -20.76
C GLY A 662 21.58 17.02 -22.16
N ASP A 663 22.24 16.26 -23.04
CA ASP A 663 22.49 16.69 -24.42
C ASP A 663 21.19 16.74 -25.24
N ARG A 664 20.80 17.95 -25.65
CA ARG A 664 19.62 18.23 -26.51
C ARG A 664 19.71 17.61 -27.91
N SER A 665 20.88 17.15 -28.34
CA SER A 665 21.13 16.70 -29.72
C SER A 665 20.56 15.31 -30.04
N SER A 666 20.25 14.47 -29.04
CA SER A 666 19.66 13.13 -29.29
C SER A 666 18.17 13.02 -29.01
N ALA A 667 17.54 14.07 -28.46
CA ALA A 667 16.14 14.02 -28.06
C ALA A 667 15.14 14.27 -29.20
N SER A 668 15.60 14.71 -30.38
CA SER A 668 14.70 15.17 -31.46
C SER A 668 14.75 14.39 -32.78
N GLU A 669 15.68 13.45 -33.02
CA GLU A 669 15.88 12.94 -34.40
C GLU A 669 15.94 11.41 -34.59
N LYS A 670 15.74 10.59 -33.56
CA LYS A 670 15.71 9.11 -33.74
C LYS A 670 14.64 8.38 -32.93
N ALA A 671 13.46 8.99 -32.77
CA ALA A 671 12.30 8.34 -32.14
C ALA A 671 11.16 7.99 -33.11
N THR A 672 11.30 8.25 -34.42
CA THR A 672 10.19 8.12 -35.38
C THR A 672 10.33 6.99 -36.39
N THR A 673 11.38 6.18 -36.35
CA THR A 673 11.62 5.12 -37.36
C THR A 673 12.14 3.83 -36.73
N ALA A 674 11.39 3.29 -35.78
CA ALA A 674 11.15 1.87 -35.57
C ALA A 674 10.22 1.74 -34.36
N ILE A 675 9.21 0.86 -34.45
CA ILE A 675 8.29 0.41 -33.38
C ILE A 675 6.86 0.97 -33.40
N VAL A 676 6.49 2.04 -34.14
CA VAL A 676 5.06 2.47 -34.27
C VAL A 676 4.40 1.98 -35.56
N SER A 677 4.59 0.71 -35.90
CA SER A 677 3.85 0.10 -37.01
C SER A 677 3.57 -1.38 -36.77
N THR A 678 3.11 -1.71 -35.57
CA THR A 678 2.25 -2.88 -35.33
C THR A 678 1.53 -2.67 -34.01
N VAL A 679 0.19 -2.73 -34.05
CA VAL A 679 -0.74 -2.65 -32.90
C VAL A 679 -1.12 -1.25 -32.41
N THR A 680 -1.90 -0.54 -33.22
CA THR A 680 -2.98 0.34 -32.71
C THR A 680 -4.23 0.14 -33.58
N PRO A 681 -5.37 -0.34 -33.05
CA PRO A 681 -6.64 -0.14 -33.72
C PRO A 681 -7.02 1.35 -33.60
N GLN A 682 -7.26 2.01 -34.73
CA GLN A 682 -7.72 3.39 -34.80
C GLN A 682 -9.12 3.50 -34.15
N SER A 683 -9.27 4.39 -33.17
CA SER A 683 -10.59 4.83 -32.68
C SER A 683 -11.16 5.92 -33.60
N PRO A 684 -12.44 5.86 -34.00
CA PRO A 684 -13.03 6.84 -34.91
C PRO A 684 -13.60 8.02 -34.12
N THR A 685 -12.97 9.19 -34.23
CA THR A 685 -13.62 10.46 -33.88
C THR A 685 -13.18 11.53 -34.86
N LYS A 686 -14.04 11.83 -35.85
CA LYS A 686 -14.24 13.15 -36.44
C LYS A 686 -15.51 13.14 -37.29
N PHE A 687 -16.54 13.87 -36.84
CA PHE A 687 -17.67 14.31 -37.65
C PHE A 687 -17.96 15.76 -37.28
N ILE A 688 -17.44 16.70 -38.08
CA ILE A 688 -18.06 18.01 -38.35
C ILE A 688 -17.78 18.27 -39.85
N PRO A 689 -18.81 18.57 -40.67
CA PRO A 689 -18.66 18.64 -42.13
C PRO A 689 -18.01 19.95 -42.60
N GLN A 690 -17.15 19.84 -43.60
CA GLN A 690 -16.61 20.96 -44.36
C GLN A 690 -17.61 21.38 -45.45
N LEU A 691 -17.89 22.68 -45.52
CA LEU A 691 -18.41 23.36 -46.71
C LEU A 691 -17.28 24.27 -47.25
N PHE A 692 -16.90 24.07 -48.52
CA PHE A 692 -16.09 24.94 -49.41
C PHE A 692 -14.61 25.19 -49.01
N ASN A 693 -13.61 25.27 -49.89
CA ASN A 693 -13.58 25.39 -51.35
C ASN A 693 -12.21 24.95 -51.91
N LYS A 694 -12.18 24.67 -53.22
CA LYS A 694 -11.02 24.26 -54.04
C LYS A 694 -9.83 25.23 -54.03
N THR A 695 -8.63 24.64 -53.90
CA THR A 695 -7.36 24.88 -54.62
C THR A 695 -7.19 26.13 -55.47
N SER A 696 -6.09 26.86 -55.24
CA SER A 696 -5.04 27.11 -56.25
C SER A 696 -3.80 27.78 -55.62
N GLN A 697 -2.67 27.57 -56.27
CA GLN A 697 -1.29 27.83 -55.85
C GLN A 697 -0.80 29.25 -56.16
N GLN A 698 0.35 29.58 -55.52
CA GLN A 698 1.50 30.35 -56.03
C GLN A 698 1.54 31.90 -55.95
N HIS A 699 2.65 32.33 -55.32
CA HIS A 699 3.57 33.44 -55.64
C HIS A 699 3.22 34.94 -55.43
N THR A 700 4.16 35.57 -54.69
CA THR A 700 4.74 36.93 -54.80
C THR A 700 3.94 38.21 -54.52
N SER A 701 4.42 38.90 -53.47
CA SER A 701 4.87 40.31 -53.42
C SER A 701 3.89 41.50 -53.46
N LYS A 702 4.23 42.45 -52.57
CA LYS A 702 4.10 43.92 -52.62
C LYS A 702 2.77 44.59 -52.19
N ASP A 703 2.92 45.30 -51.07
CA ASP A 703 2.69 46.73 -50.86
C ASP A 703 1.34 47.38 -51.18
N SER A 704 0.86 48.05 -50.13
CA SER A 704 0.43 49.46 -50.09
C SER A 704 -1.06 49.77 -49.87
N ASN A 705 -1.24 50.69 -48.91
CA ASN A 705 -2.27 51.73 -48.82
C ASN A 705 -3.63 51.40 -48.16
N ASN A 706 -3.63 51.63 -46.84
CA ASN A 706 -4.56 52.49 -46.07
C ASN A 706 -5.26 53.60 -46.90
N PRO A 707 -6.40 54.23 -46.45
CA PRO A 707 -6.52 54.75 -45.08
C PRO A 707 -7.93 54.92 -44.46
N SER A 708 -7.90 55.27 -43.16
CA SER A 708 -8.82 56.20 -42.44
C SER A 708 -10.24 55.69 -42.14
N SER A 709 -10.90 55.94 -41.01
CA SER A 709 -10.86 57.05 -40.03
C SER A 709 -11.61 56.55 -38.77
N ASN A 710 -10.99 56.58 -37.59
CA ASN A 710 -11.08 57.60 -36.51
C ASN A 710 -12.27 57.48 -35.52
N PHE A 711 -11.87 57.55 -34.23
CA PHE A 711 -12.57 58.05 -33.03
C PHE A 711 -13.75 57.21 -32.49
N SER A 712 -13.69 56.56 -31.32
CA SER A 712 -13.32 56.89 -29.92
C SER A 712 -14.55 57.13 -29.03
N SER A 713 -14.35 56.81 -27.75
CA SER A 713 -15.07 57.25 -26.54
C SER A 713 -16.42 56.59 -26.16
N ARG A 714 -16.33 55.65 -25.18
CA ARG A 714 -16.76 55.76 -23.75
C ARG A 714 -18.21 56.24 -23.42
N PRO A 715 -18.72 56.04 -22.18
CA PRO A 715 -18.93 54.81 -21.39
C PRO A 715 -20.35 54.81 -20.72
N GLY A 716 -20.68 53.81 -19.89
CA GLY A 716 -21.86 53.87 -18.99
C GLY A 716 -22.47 52.48 -18.78
N ILE A 717 -22.32 51.83 -17.63
CA ILE A 717 -23.05 52.01 -16.37
C ILE A 717 -24.53 51.58 -16.46
N ASN A 718 -24.80 50.54 -15.67
CA ASN A 718 -25.99 50.28 -14.85
C ASN A 718 -27.14 49.37 -15.30
N THR A 719 -27.57 48.64 -14.25
CA THR A 719 -28.91 48.20 -13.89
C THR A 719 -29.43 46.89 -14.48
N GLY A 720 -29.82 45.99 -13.56
CA GLY A 720 -30.73 44.89 -13.87
C GLY A 720 -30.75 43.79 -12.80
N PRO A 721 -31.73 43.80 -11.88
CA PRO A 721 -31.90 42.75 -10.88
C PRO A 721 -32.86 41.64 -11.32
N LYS A 722 -32.78 40.50 -10.62
CA LYS A 722 -33.84 39.52 -10.30
C LYS A 722 -34.68 38.93 -11.45
N LYS A 723 -34.56 37.61 -11.60
CA LYS A 723 -35.62 36.67 -11.18
C LYS A 723 -35.02 35.34 -10.78
#